data_AF-A0A198YQK9-F1
#
_entry.id   AF-A0A198YQK9-F1
#
_cell.length_a   1.000
_cell.length_b   1.000
_cell.length_c   1.000
_cell.angle_alpha   90.00
_cell.angle_beta   90.00
_cell.angle_gamma   90.00
#
_symmetry.space_group_name_H-M   'P 1'
#
loop_
_entity.id
_entity.type
_entity.pdbx_description
1 polymer ?
#
loop_
_entity_poly.entity_id
_entity_poly.type
_entity_poly.pdbx_seq_one_letter_code
_entity_poly.pdbx_strand_id
1 'polypeptide(L)'
;MTVAKYFDEMSYGPAPESDIEARDWLARHASGFGHFINGAFVPSASGKHFDTFEPATGKVLAKLANGGAADVDNAVAAARKAQASWARLPGHARARHLYALARMIQRHARLIAVVEAIDNGKPIRETRDLDVPLAARHFYHHAGWAQIQDTEFADHVPVGVVGQIIPWNFPFLMLAWKVAPALALGNTVILKPAEFTSLTALLFAELASAAGLPPGVLNIVTGEGETGALLVGHEDIDKIAFTGSTEVGRVIRERTAGSGKSLTLELGGKSPFVVFDDADIDGAVEGVVDAIWFNQGQVCCAGSRLLVQEGIADLFHERLKRRMETLRVGQPLDKCIDMGAIIAPVQLTRIEALVKKGVSEGATLHQAKIDLPKGGSFYPPTLLSGVQPTSIVATEEIFGPVAVSMTFRTPEEAIQLANHTRYGLAASVWSETIGLALNVAAKLAAGVVWVNATNLFDAAVGFGGKRESGFGREGGREGCYEYLKPKAWVGRKARAAMPAFSQVKPVAGDFALPSIDRTAKLFIGGKQARPDGNYSRVIASPKGKAIGEVGEGNRKDIRNAVVAAQAASAWSNATTHNRAQILYYIAENLSGRADEFASRITAMTGASAANANAEVDAAISRLFTYAAWADKYEGGIHQPPLRGVALAMPEAIGVVGVICPPEAPLLGFISMAAPLIATGNRVVVVPSEPFPLSATDFYSVLETSDLPAGVVNIVTGSAIELAKILAAHNDVDALWAFGSTELSTTVEKLSSGNLKRTFVDNGKATDWMDRAAGEGALYLRRAVDVKNIWIPYGE
;
A
#
# COMPACT_ATOMS: atom_id res chain seq x y z
N MET A 1 -45.62 -1.57 -35.94
CA MET A 1 -45.92 -2.36 -34.73
C MET A 1 -47.15 -1.78 -34.06
N THR A 2 -48.01 -2.59 -33.41
CA THR A 2 -49.28 -2.16 -32.80
C THR A 2 -49.13 -1.93 -31.29
N VAL A 3 -49.96 -1.06 -30.69
CA VAL A 3 -49.96 -0.76 -29.25
C VAL A 3 -50.16 -2.03 -28.39
N ALA A 4 -50.99 -2.96 -28.86
CA ALA A 4 -51.20 -4.25 -28.19
C ALA A 4 -49.89 -5.05 -28.01
N LYS A 5 -49.01 -5.02 -29.02
CA LYS A 5 -47.73 -5.74 -28.97
C LYS A 5 -46.76 -5.16 -27.92
N TYR A 6 -46.80 -3.85 -27.66
CA TYR A 6 -46.02 -3.24 -26.57
C TYR A 6 -46.55 -3.62 -25.17
N PHE A 7 -47.86 -3.79 -25.02
CA PHE A 7 -48.45 -4.27 -23.77
C PHE A 7 -48.20 -5.78 -23.54
N ASP A 8 -48.18 -6.57 -24.62
CA ASP A 8 -47.88 -8.01 -24.55
C ASP A 8 -46.39 -8.29 -24.28
N GLU A 9 -45.48 -7.50 -24.88
CA GLU A 9 -44.03 -7.68 -24.70
C GLU A 9 -43.49 -6.95 -23.46
N MET A 10 -44.15 -5.88 -23.02
CA MET A 10 -43.68 -4.92 -22.02
C MET A 10 -42.17 -4.57 -22.14
N SER A 11 -41.65 -4.51 -23.37
CA SER A 11 -40.24 -4.25 -23.61
C SER A 11 -39.89 -2.83 -23.17
N TYR A 12 -39.05 -2.70 -22.13
CA TYR A 12 -38.58 -1.40 -21.65
C TYR A 12 -37.80 -0.70 -22.77
N GLY A 13 -38.24 0.49 -23.17
CA GLY A 13 -37.46 1.36 -24.04
C GLY A 13 -36.22 1.92 -23.33
N PRO A 14 -35.17 2.33 -24.07
CA PRO A 14 -33.98 2.92 -23.47
C PRO A 14 -34.33 4.22 -22.75
N ALA A 15 -33.63 4.51 -21.64
CA ALA A 15 -33.79 5.72 -20.85
C ALA A 15 -32.46 6.50 -20.77
N PRO A 16 -31.97 7.06 -21.89
CA PRO A 16 -30.68 7.74 -21.92
C PRO A 16 -30.70 9.01 -21.07
N GLU A 17 -29.63 9.24 -20.33
CA GLU A 17 -29.32 10.55 -19.75
C GLU A 17 -28.88 11.51 -20.86
N SER A 18 -29.31 12.77 -20.79
CA SER A 18 -28.91 13.80 -21.75
C SER A 18 -27.44 14.12 -21.60
N ASP A 19 -26.69 14.11 -22.71
CA ASP A 19 -25.28 14.51 -22.77
C ASP A 19 -25.03 15.93 -23.27
N ILE A 20 -26.09 16.70 -23.58
CA ILE A 20 -26.01 18.06 -24.14
C ILE A 20 -25.02 18.94 -23.36
N GLU A 21 -25.14 19.03 -22.03
CA GLU A 21 -24.26 19.88 -21.21
C GLU A 21 -22.78 19.42 -21.27
N ALA A 22 -22.54 18.11 -21.32
CA ALA A 22 -21.19 17.56 -21.47
C ALA A 22 -20.62 17.86 -22.86
N ARG A 23 -21.42 17.70 -23.91
CA ARG A 23 -21.02 18.03 -25.29
C ARG A 23 -20.80 19.53 -25.46
N ASP A 24 -21.60 20.38 -24.84
CA ASP A 24 -21.40 21.84 -24.84
C ASP A 24 -20.12 22.23 -24.10
N TRP A 25 -19.80 21.58 -22.97
CA TRP A 25 -18.53 21.78 -22.28
C TRP A 25 -17.33 21.34 -23.13
N LEU A 26 -17.43 20.21 -23.84
CA LEU A 26 -16.41 19.78 -24.81
C LEU A 26 -16.26 20.77 -25.96
N ALA A 27 -17.38 21.30 -26.48
CA ALA A 27 -17.38 22.29 -27.57
C ALA A 27 -16.70 23.61 -27.17
N ARG A 28 -16.79 24.02 -25.90
CA ARG A 28 -16.02 25.17 -25.36
C ARG A 28 -14.51 24.96 -25.45
N HIS A 29 -14.06 23.71 -25.57
CA HIS A 29 -12.66 23.31 -25.71
C HIS A 29 -12.37 22.69 -27.09
N ALA A 30 -13.08 23.11 -28.15
CA ALA A 30 -12.94 22.54 -29.49
C ALA A 30 -11.52 22.66 -30.08
N SER A 31 -10.70 23.60 -29.61
CA SER A 31 -9.28 23.72 -29.97
C SER A 31 -8.37 22.68 -29.28
N GLY A 32 -8.93 21.85 -28.40
CA GLY A 32 -8.23 20.92 -27.53
C GLY A 32 -8.03 21.45 -26.11
N PHE A 33 -7.78 20.52 -25.19
CA PHE A 33 -7.46 20.83 -23.79
C PHE A 33 -5.96 20.99 -23.58
N GLY A 34 -5.60 22.06 -22.87
CA GLY A 34 -4.27 22.24 -22.31
C GLY A 34 -4.08 21.49 -20.98
N HIS A 35 -2.89 21.59 -20.41
CA HIS A 35 -2.63 21.26 -19.01
C HIS A 35 -3.24 22.32 -18.10
N PHE A 36 -3.61 21.97 -16.86
CA PHE A 36 -4.01 22.96 -15.86
C PHE A 36 -2.83 23.24 -14.94
N ILE A 37 -2.15 24.37 -15.11
CA ILE A 37 -0.95 24.74 -14.35
C ILE A 37 -1.12 26.12 -13.76
N ASN A 38 -0.82 26.27 -12.48
CA ASN A 38 -0.88 27.55 -11.77
C ASN A 38 -2.24 28.27 -11.93
N GLY A 39 -3.35 27.54 -11.85
CA GLY A 39 -4.70 28.10 -11.87
C GLY A 39 -5.30 28.37 -13.26
N ALA A 40 -4.59 28.05 -14.35
CA ALA A 40 -5.06 28.28 -15.72
C ALA A 40 -4.73 27.12 -16.67
N PHE A 41 -5.49 27.02 -17.77
CA PHE A 41 -5.16 26.10 -18.86
C PHE A 41 -4.05 26.66 -19.73
N VAL A 42 -3.04 25.83 -20.02
CA VAL A 42 -1.87 26.15 -20.84
C VAL A 42 -1.63 25.06 -21.88
N PRO A 43 -1.24 25.39 -23.13
CA PRO A 43 -0.91 24.37 -24.13
C PRO A 43 0.35 23.59 -23.73
N SER A 44 0.56 22.40 -24.33
CA SER A 44 1.86 21.72 -24.19
C SER A 44 2.97 22.60 -24.76
N ALA A 45 4.08 22.71 -24.04
CA ALA A 45 5.28 23.42 -24.49
C ALA A 45 5.82 22.90 -25.83
N SER A 46 5.59 21.62 -26.13
CA SER A 46 6.00 21.00 -27.40
C SER A 46 4.96 21.09 -28.51
N GLY A 47 3.74 21.53 -28.20
CA GLY A 47 2.59 21.46 -29.10
C GLY A 47 2.08 20.03 -29.36
N LYS A 48 2.63 19.00 -28.71
CA LYS A 48 2.16 17.61 -28.86
C LYS A 48 0.83 17.39 -28.15
N HIS A 49 0.09 16.42 -28.66
CA HIS A 49 -1.29 16.14 -28.29
C HIS A 49 -1.69 14.74 -28.75
N PHE A 50 -2.67 14.15 -28.09
CA PHE A 50 -3.27 12.86 -28.40
C PHE A 50 -4.79 12.95 -28.29
N ASP A 51 -5.50 12.02 -28.92
CA ASP A 51 -6.97 11.99 -28.91
C ASP A 51 -7.48 11.09 -27.78
N THR A 52 -8.55 11.51 -27.11
CA THR A 52 -9.36 10.63 -26.25
C THR A 52 -10.62 10.21 -27.00
N PHE A 53 -11.10 8.98 -26.74
CA PHE A 53 -12.16 8.32 -27.50
C PHE A 53 -13.29 7.88 -26.58
N GLU A 54 -14.52 7.93 -27.07
CA GLU A 54 -15.70 7.38 -26.41
C GLU A 54 -15.74 5.86 -26.61
N PRO A 55 -15.51 5.01 -25.59
CA PRO A 55 -15.29 3.57 -25.78
C PRO A 55 -16.51 2.83 -26.35
N ALA A 56 -17.71 3.34 -26.07
CA ALA A 56 -18.98 2.77 -26.52
C ALA A 56 -19.30 3.04 -28.00
N THR A 57 -18.61 4.00 -28.63
CA THR A 57 -18.87 4.38 -30.03
C THR A 57 -17.61 4.39 -30.90
N GLY A 58 -16.42 4.48 -30.30
CA GLY A 58 -15.14 4.64 -30.98
C GLY A 58 -14.88 6.04 -31.53
N LYS A 59 -15.76 7.02 -31.25
CA LYS A 59 -15.62 8.39 -31.75
C LYS A 59 -14.65 9.18 -30.87
N VAL A 60 -13.93 10.14 -31.47
CA VAL A 60 -13.08 11.08 -30.73
C VAL A 60 -13.96 12.00 -29.88
N LEU A 61 -13.64 12.14 -28.59
CA LEU A 61 -14.28 13.08 -27.67
C LEU A 61 -13.59 14.44 -27.68
N ALA A 62 -12.26 14.44 -27.56
CA ALA A 62 -11.45 15.64 -27.51
C ALA A 62 -9.98 15.35 -27.83
N LYS A 63 -9.24 16.43 -28.07
CA LYS A 63 -7.78 16.43 -28.21
C LYS A 63 -7.14 16.94 -26.92
N LEU A 64 -6.16 16.22 -26.38
CA LEU A 64 -5.52 16.49 -25.10
C LEU A 64 -4.04 16.80 -25.29
N ALA A 65 -3.52 17.81 -24.58
CA ALA A 65 -2.09 18.10 -24.57
C ALA A 65 -1.27 16.90 -24.04
N ASN A 66 -0.13 16.61 -24.68
CA ASN A 66 0.80 15.57 -24.23
C ASN A 66 2.00 16.20 -23.52
N GLY A 67 2.04 16.06 -22.19
CA GLY A 67 3.01 16.77 -21.34
C GLY A 67 4.42 16.22 -21.45
N GLY A 68 5.36 17.08 -21.83
CA GLY A 68 6.79 16.79 -21.83
C GLY A 68 7.52 17.27 -20.58
N ALA A 69 8.85 17.23 -20.58
CA ALA A 69 9.67 17.64 -19.45
C ALA A 69 9.38 19.09 -19.01
N ALA A 70 9.34 20.04 -19.96
CA ALA A 70 9.06 21.44 -19.65
C ALA A 70 7.68 21.66 -19.02
N ASP A 71 6.67 20.88 -19.43
CA ASP A 71 5.32 20.96 -18.85
C ASP A 71 5.30 20.46 -17.40
N VAL A 72 6.02 19.36 -17.13
CA VAL A 72 6.19 18.82 -15.77
C VAL A 72 6.97 19.79 -14.89
N ASP A 73 8.08 20.35 -15.39
CA ASP A 73 8.91 21.31 -14.65
C ASP A 73 8.09 22.55 -14.27
N ASN A 74 7.28 23.07 -15.19
CA ASN A 74 6.38 24.20 -14.95
C ASN A 74 5.33 23.88 -13.88
N ALA A 75 4.74 22.68 -13.92
CA ALA A 75 3.77 22.24 -12.91
C ALA A 75 4.41 22.07 -11.52
N VAL A 76 5.62 21.50 -11.46
CA VAL A 76 6.36 21.33 -10.20
C VAL A 76 6.78 22.68 -9.63
N ALA A 77 7.28 23.60 -10.45
CA ALA A 77 7.64 24.95 -10.03
C ALA A 77 6.43 25.70 -9.45
N ALA A 78 5.25 25.59 -10.09
CA ALA A 78 4.01 26.19 -9.59
C ALA A 78 3.58 25.58 -8.24
N ALA A 79 3.59 24.25 -8.12
CA ALA A 79 3.27 23.55 -6.88
C ALA A 79 4.22 23.95 -5.74
N ARG A 80 5.52 23.92 -6.00
CA ARG A 80 6.56 24.28 -5.03
C ARG A 80 6.40 25.72 -4.53
N LYS A 81 6.09 26.65 -5.42
CA LYS A 81 5.84 28.07 -5.08
C LYS A 81 4.61 28.23 -4.18
N ALA A 82 3.54 27.47 -4.43
CA ALA A 82 2.29 27.56 -3.66
C ALA A 82 2.33 26.82 -2.31
N GLN A 83 3.20 25.80 -2.16
CA GLN A 83 3.14 24.88 -1.03
C GLN A 83 3.35 25.55 0.34
N ALA A 84 4.33 26.43 0.45
CA ALA A 84 4.66 27.04 1.74
C ALA A 84 3.57 28.00 2.25
N SER A 85 2.83 28.68 1.37
CA SER A 85 1.70 29.52 1.77
C SER A 85 0.45 28.67 2.07
N TRP A 86 0.22 27.61 1.29
CA TRP A 86 -0.87 26.66 1.52
C TRP A 86 -0.76 25.94 2.87
N ALA A 87 0.43 25.42 3.20
CA ALA A 87 0.70 24.75 4.47
C ALA A 87 0.56 25.68 5.68
N ARG A 88 0.88 26.98 5.51
CA ARG A 88 0.79 28.00 6.56
C ARG A 88 -0.62 28.50 6.84
N LEU A 89 -1.59 28.21 5.98
CA LEU A 89 -2.98 28.50 6.27
C LEU A 89 -3.39 27.80 7.58
N PRO A 90 -4.23 28.43 8.43
CA PRO A 90 -4.88 27.71 9.52
C PRO A 90 -5.65 26.51 8.97
N GLY A 91 -5.75 25.42 9.74
CA GLY A 91 -6.51 24.23 9.35
C GLY A 91 -7.94 24.56 8.87
N HIS A 92 -8.60 25.50 9.55
CA HIS A 92 -9.90 26.03 9.15
C HIS A 92 -9.94 26.63 7.73
N ALA A 93 -8.91 27.39 7.34
CA ALA A 93 -8.87 28.01 6.02
C ALA A 93 -8.73 26.95 4.91
N ARG A 94 -7.89 25.92 5.12
CA ARG A 94 -7.81 24.77 4.19
C ARG A 94 -9.15 24.02 4.14
N ALA A 95 -9.76 23.74 5.30
CA ALA A 95 -11.04 23.05 5.40
C ALA A 95 -12.15 23.72 4.58
N ARG A 96 -12.22 25.07 4.59
CA ARG A 96 -13.20 25.81 3.77
C ARG A 96 -13.02 25.59 2.27
N HIS A 97 -11.78 25.52 1.77
CA HIS A 97 -11.54 25.23 0.36
C HIS A 97 -11.97 23.79 0.01
N LEU A 98 -11.62 22.80 0.82
CA LEU A 98 -12.06 21.42 0.58
C LEU A 98 -13.58 21.27 0.64
N TYR A 99 -14.24 21.93 1.58
CA TYR A 99 -15.70 21.99 1.66
C TYR A 99 -16.29 22.64 0.40
N ALA A 100 -15.72 23.75 -0.09
CA ALA A 100 -16.16 24.40 -1.31
C ALA A 100 -15.99 23.48 -2.55
N LEU A 101 -14.90 22.72 -2.62
CA LEU A 101 -14.70 21.70 -3.66
C LEU A 101 -15.78 20.63 -3.58
N ALA A 102 -16.07 20.08 -2.39
CA ALA A 102 -17.15 19.11 -2.22
C ALA A 102 -18.51 19.66 -2.69
N ARG A 103 -18.79 20.94 -2.41
CA ARG A 103 -20.01 21.64 -2.90
C ARG A 103 -20.03 21.83 -4.41
N MET A 104 -18.89 22.13 -5.03
CA MET A 104 -18.78 22.21 -6.48
C MET A 104 -19.02 20.87 -7.15
N ILE A 105 -18.47 19.78 -6.58
CA ILE A 105 -18.73 18.42 -7.06
C ILE A 105 -20.22 18.11 -7.01
N GLN A 106 -20.89 18.36 -5.88
CA GLN A 106 -22.33 18.11 -5.76
C GLN A 106 -23.17 18.98 -6.71
N ARG A 107 -22.82 20.26 -6.86
CA ARG A 107 -23.53 21.19 -7.74
C ARG A 107 -23.47 20.74 -9.21
N HIS A 108 -22.33 20.19 -9.63
CA HIS A 108 -22.07 19.75 -11.00
C HIS A 108 -22.10 18.22 -11.15
N ALA A 109 -22.71 17.49 -10.20
CA ALA A 109 -22.62 16.05 -10.11
C ALA A 109 -23.10 15.33 -11.39
N ARG A 110 -24.19 15.82 -11.99
CA ARG A 110 -24.72 15.25 -13.25
C ARG A 110 -23.74 15.44 -14.41
N LEU A 111 -23.18 16.64 -14.58
CA LEU A 111 -22.20 16.91 -15.63
C LEU A 111 -20.98 16.00 -15.48
N ILE A 112 -20.43 15.90 -14.27
CA ILE A 112 -19.29 15.03 -13.98
C ILE A 112 -19.63 13.56 -14.29
N ALA A 113 -20.78 13.08 -13.84
CA ALA A 113 -21.21 11.69 -14.05
C ALA A 113 -21.37 11.33 -15.54
N VAL A 114 -21.89 12.26 -16.35
CA VAL A 114 -22.05 12.08 -17.80
C VAL A 114 -20.69 12.11 -18.50
N VAL A 115 -19.81 13.07 -18.17
CA VAL A 115 -18.46 13.13 -18.75
C VAL A 115 -17.67 11.86 -18.41
N GLU A 116 -17.76 11.39 -17.17
CA GLU A 116 -17.13 10.14 -16.74
C GLU A 116 -17.66 8.94 -17.54
N ALA A 117 -18.98 8.83 -17.70
CA ALA A 117 -19.60 7.71 -18.40
C ALA A 117 -19.21 7.63 -19.90
N ILE A 118 -19.08 8.78 -20.59
CA ILE A 118 -18.67 8.80 -22.00
C ILE A 118 -17.16 8.63 -22.19
N ASP A 119 -16.32 9.17 -21.30
CA ASP A 119 -14.85 9.08 -21.39
C ASP A 119 -14.34 7.70 -20.97
N ASN A 120 -14.97 7.06 -19.96
CA ASN A 120 -14.56 5.74 -19.48
C ASN A 120 -15.35 4.57 -20.09
N GLY A 121 -16.63 4.77 -20.43
CA GLY A 121 -17.50 3.71 -20.94
C GLY A 121 -18.35 3.00 -19.87
N LYS A 122 -18.19 3.31 -18.58
CA LYS A 122 -19.02 2.77 -17.49
C LYS A 122 -20.46 3.28 -17.49
N PRO A 123 -21.44 2.49 -16.99
CA PRO A 123 -22.84 2.91 -16.89
C PRO A 123 -23.03 4.19 -16.08
N ILE A 124 -23.88 5.09 -16.58
CA ILE A 124 -24.25 6.35 -15.91
C ILE A 124 -24.84 6.15 -14.52
N ARG A 125 -25.45 4.98 -14.28
CA ARG A 125 -25.98 4.61 -12.97
C ARG A 125 -24.85 4.50 -11.94
N GLU A 126 -23.75 3.85 -12.30
CA GLU A 126 -22.57 3.73 -11.45
C GLU A 126 -21.93 5.09 -11.17
N THR A 127 -21.70 5.91 -12.20
CA THR A 127 -21.05 7.22 -12.00
C THR A 127 -21.89 8.16 -11.15
N ARG A 128 -23.21 8.15 -11.34
CA ARG A 128 -24.17 8.98 -10.59
C ARG A 128 -24.36 8.51 -9.16
N ASP A 129 -24.46 7.20 -8.93
CA ASP A 129 -24.89 6.66 -7.65
C ASP A 129 -23.70 6.30 -6.73
N LEU A 130 -22.49 6.13 -7.28
CA LEU A 130 -21.29 5.73 -6.53
C LEU A 130 -20.11 6.69 -6.73
N ASP A 131 -19.52 6.78 -7.94
CA ASP A 131 -18.25 7.49 -8.16
C ASP A 131 -18.30 8.95 -7.70
N VAL A 132 -19.28 9.72 -8.18
CA VAL A 132 -19.40 11.15 -7.88
C VAL A 132 -19.82 11.41 -6.42
N PRO A 133 -20.82 10.70 -5.85
CA PRO A 133 -21.13 10.83 -4.43
C PRO A 133 -19.96 10.49 -3.50
N LEU A 134 -19.23 9.40 -3.78
CA LEU A 134 -18.05 9.03 -3.01
C LEU A 134 -16.93 10.08 -3.15
N ALA A 135 -16.69 10.60 -4.36
CA ALA A 135 -15.73 11.68 -4.56
C ALA A 135 -16.08 12.93 -3.72
N ALA A 136 -17.34 13.36 -3.72
CA ALA A 136 -17.80 14.45 -2.86
C ALA A 136 -17.61 14.12 -1.36
N ARG A 137 -17.93 12.89 -0.95
CA ARG A 137 -17.72 12.38 0.42
C ARG A 137 -16.26 12.44 0.84
N HIS A 138 -15.31 12.13 -0.04
CA HIS A 138 -13.87 12.27 0.24
C HIS A 138 -13.47 13.71 0.54
N PHE A 139 -13.89 14.68 -0.26
CA PHE A 139 -13.59 16.09 0.01
C PHE A 139 -14.26 16.60 1.29
N TYR A 140 -15.51 16.19 1.57
CA TYR A 140 -16.18 16.53 2.83
C TYR A 140 -15.45 15.98 4.05
N HIS A 141 -15.12 14.69 4.03
CA HIS A 141 -14.45 14.02 5.14
C HIS A 141 -13.07 14.64 5.42
N HIS A 142 -12.28 14.87 4.37
CA HIS A 142 -10.94 15.42 4.52
C HIS A 142 -10.91 16.93 4.82
N ALA A 143 -11.99 17.67 4.54
CA ALA A 143 -12.16 19.01 5.10
C ALA A 143 -12.17 18.97 6.64
N GLY A 144 -12.76 17.93 7.23
CA GLY A 144 -12.70 17.66 8.67
C GLY A 144 -11.27 17.44 9.16
N TRP A 145 -10.48 16.59 8.50
CA TRP A 145 -9.08 16.38 8.86
C TRP A 145 -8.24 17.66 8.78
N ALA A 146 -8.48 18.52 7.78
CA ALA A 146 -7.82 19.82 7.72
C ALA A 146 -8.17 20.70 8.94
N GLN A 147 -9.43 20.71 9.37
CA GLN A 147 -9.92 21.51 10.50
C GLN A 147 -9.28 21.10 11.84
N ILE A 148 -9.03 19.80 12.05
CA ILE A 148 -8.52 19.25 13.32
C ILE A 148 -7.05 18.77 13.23
N GLN A 149 -6.34 19.14 12.17
CA GLN A 149 -4.97 18.67 11.94
C GLN A 149 -4.03 19.00 13.11
N ASP A 150 -4.13 20.21 13.66
CA ASP A 150 -3.20 20.72 14.68
C ASP A 150 -3.31 19.96 16.02
N THR A 151 -4.41 19.23 16.26
CA THR A 151 -4.59 18.38 17.44
C THR A 151 -4.33 16.91 17.11
N GLU A 152 -4.93 16.37 16.04
CA GLU A 152 -4.88 14.95 15.72
C GLU A 152 -3.55 14.48 15.10
N PHE A 153 -2.76 15.43 14.57
CA PHE A 153 -1.49 15.21 13.90
C PHE A 153 -0.41 16.23 14.33
N ALA A 154 -0.44 16.67 15.59
CA ALA A 154 0.42 17.74 16.13
C ALA A 154 1.94 17.45 16.02
N ASP A 155 2.30 16.18 16.00
CA ASP A 155 3.66 15.65 15.88
C ASP A 155 4.09 15.42 14.41
N HIS A 156 3.27 15.81 13.45
CA HIS A 156 3.50 15.64 12.03
C HIS A 156 3.45 16.97 11.26
N VAL A 157 4.08 17.00 10.08
CA VAL A 157 4.05 18.11 9.14
C VAL A 157 3.79 17.60 7.72
N PRO A 158 3.30 18.43 6.77
CA PRO A 158 3.10 18.02 5.39
C PRO A 158 4.38 17.45 4.76
N VAL A 159 4.25 16.50 3.83
CA VAL A 159 5.40 16.01 3.06
C VAL A 159 5.97 17.09 2.14
N GLY A 160 5.10 17.86 1.47
CA GLY A 160 5.46 18.95 0.55
C GLY A 160 4.69 18.91 -0.77
N VAL A 161 5.40 18.73 -1.88
CA VAL A 161 4.84 18.60 -3.24
C VAL A 161 4.63 17.12 -3.57
N VAL A 162 3.43 16.76 -4.01
CA VAL A 162 3.05 15.38 -4.31
C VAL A 162 2.78 15.20 -5.80
N GLY A 163 3.53 14.30 -6.43
CA GLY A 163 3.21 13.76 -7.76
C GLY A 163 2.22 12.60 -7.64
N GLN A 164 1.10 12.68 -8.35
CA GLN A 164 0.01 11.72 -8.27
C GLN A 164 -0.30 11.16 -9.66
N ILE A 165 -0.39 9.84 -9.77
CA ILE A 165 -0.67 9.15 -11.04
C ILE A 165 -1.81 8.16 -10.75
N ILE A 166 -2.89 8.28 -11.52
CA ILE A 166 -4.13 7.50 -11.31
C ILE A 166 -4.47 6.64 -12.54
N PRO A 167 -5.16 5.50 -12.34
CA PRO A 167 -5.60 4.62 -13.40
C PRO A 167 -6.86 5.16 -14.08
N TRP A 168 -7.33 4.43 -15.07
CA TRP A 168 -8.45 4.80 -15.93
C TRP A 168 -9.81 4.26 -15.47
N ASN A 169 -9.88 3.38 -14.48
CA ASN A 169 -11.10 2.65 -14.16
C ASN A 169 -12.11 3.41 -13.30
N PHE A 170 -11.65 4.22 -12.34
CA PHE A 170 -12.48 5.18 -11.60
C PHE A 170 -11.82 6.56 -11.62
N PRO A 171 -11.72 7.23 -12.80
CA PRO A 171 -10.90 8.42 -12.97
C PRO A 171 -11.18 9.52 -11.93
N PHE A 172 -12.44 9.88 -11.75
CA PHE A 172 -12.85 10.97 -10.87
C PHE A 172 -12.77 10.59 -9.38
N LEU A 173 -13.13 9.35 -9.03
CA LEU A 173 -13.02 8.87 -7.65
C LEU A 173 -11.55 8.71 -7.22
N MET A 174 -10.68 8.19 -8.09
CA MET A 174 -9.24 8.07 -7.83
C MET A 174 -8.57 9.43 -7.69
N LEU A 175 -9.02 10.43 -8.48
CA LEU A 175 -8.62 11.82 -8.26
C LEU A 175 -8.98 12.26 -6.84
N ALA A 176 -10.21 12.01 -6.38
CA ALA A 176 -10.63 12.41 -5.05
C ALA A 176 -9.85 11.70 -3.93
N TRP A 177 -9.58 10.39 -4.07
CA TRP A 177 -8.77 9.59 -3.13
C TRP A 177 -7.37 10.17 -2.93
N LYS A 178 -6.78 10.72 -3.99
CA LYS A 178 -5.42 11.27 -3.94
C LYS A 178 -5.39 12.76 -3.58
N VAL A 179 -6.24 13.57 -4.21
CA VAL A 179 -6.19 15.04 -4.06
C VAL A 179 -6.71 15.48 -2.69
N ALA A 180 -7.82 14.91 -2.21
CA ALA A 180 -8.47 15.36 -0.98
C ALA A 180 -7.55 15.27 0.27
N PRO A 181 -6.93 14.12 0.61
CA PRO A 181 -6.02 14.05 1.75
C PRO A 181 -4.77 14.92 1.56
N ALA A 182 -4.21 14.98 0.35
CA ALA A 182 -3.02 15.78 0.07
C ALA A 182 -3.26 17.26 0.41
N LEU A 183 -4.35 17.83 -0.14
CA LEU A 183 -4.70 19.23 0.09
C LEU A 183 -5.08 19.50 1.55
N ALA A 184 -5.85 18.60 2.18
CA ALA A 184 -6.25 18.74 3.58
C ALA A 184 -5.04 18.94 4.50
N LEU A 185 -4.00 18.15 4.27
CA LEU A 185 -2.81 18.05 5.10
C LEU A 185 -1.70 19.02 4.69
N GLY A 186 -2.02 20.06 3.91
CA GLY A 186 -1.09 21.15 3.59
C GLY A 186 -0.10 20.85 2.47
N ASN A 187 -0.36 19.84 1.64
CA ASN A 187 0.45 19.53 0.47
C ASN A 187 -0.13 20.19 -0.80
N THR A 188 0.68 20.32 -1.83
CA THR A 188 0.26 20.73 -3.17
C THR A 188 0.43 19.57 -4.14
N VAL A 189 -0.39 19.53 -5.18
CA VAL A 189 -0.53 18.36 -6.05
C VAL A 189 -0.15 18.69 -7.49
N ILE A 190 0.57 17.75 -8.12
CA ILE A 190 0.60 17.58 -9.58
C ILE A 190 0.00 16.21 -9.86
N LEU A 191 -1.15 16.18 -10.54
CA LEU A 191 -1.85 14.95 -10.89
C LEU A 191 -1.75 14.68 -12.39
N LYS A 192 -1.40 13.44 -12.75
CA LYS A 192 -1.48 12.93 -14.12
C LYS A 192 -2.61 11.89 -14.23
N PRO A 193 -3.74 12.23 -14.86
CA PRO A 193 -4.83 11.27 -15.11
C PRO A 193 -4.45 10.30 -16.21
N ALA A 194 -5.01 9.09 -16.23
CA ALA A 194 -4.73 8.12 -17.28
C ALA A 194 -5.06 8.66 -18.69
N GLU A 195 -4.29 8.24 -19.69
CA GLU A 195 -4.40 8.72 -21.08
C GLU A 195 -5.78 8.42 -21.71
N PHE A 196 -6.43 7.32 -21.30
CA PHE A 196 -7.77 6.99 -21.80
C PHE A 196 -8.91 7.79 -21.15
N THR A 197 -8.68 8.46 -20.01
CA THR A 197 -9.77 9.00 -19.19
C THR A 197 -9.35 10.29 -18.45
N SER A 198 -9.06 11.34 -19.21
CA SER A 198 -8.54 12.60 -18.64
C SER A 198 -9.61 13.67 -18.43
N LEU A 199 -10.80 13.53 -19.00
CA LEU A 199 -11.75 14.65 -19.12
C LEU A 199 -12.31 15.11 -17.78
N THR A 200 -12.67 14.20 -16.88
CA THR A 200 -13.22 14.58 -15.56
C THR A 200 -12.18 15.20 -14.64
N ALA A 201 -10.89 14.86 -14.79
CA ALA A 201 -9.80 15.54 -14.11
C ALA A 201 -9.68 17.00 -14.58
N LEU A 202 -9.75 17.25 -15.89
CA LEU A 202 -9.71 18.60 -16.46
C LEU A 202 -10.95 19.43 -16.06
N LEU A 203 -12.14 18.81 -16.08
CA LEU A 203 -13.35 19.43 -15.56
C LEU A 203 -13.19 19.79 -14.07
N PHE A 204 -12.62 18.90 -13.24
CA PHE A 204 -12.36 19.19 -11.84
C PHE A 204 -11.45 20.40 -11.65
N ALA A 205 -10.41 20.56 -12.49
CA ALA A 205 -9.52 21.72 -12.46
C ALA A 205 -10.26 23.06 -12.69
N GLU A 206 -11.18 23.12 -13.66
CA GLU A 206 -12.05 24.28 -13.87
C GLU A 206 -12.90 24.58 -12.63
N LEU A 207 -13.55 23.55 -12.10
CA LEU A 207 -14.42 23.68 -10.91
C LEU A 207 -13.62 24.10 -9.68
N ALA A 208 -12.39 23.60 -9.52
CA ALA A 208 -11.50 23.95 -8.42
C ALA A 208 -11.02 25.40 -8.51
N SER A 209 -10.71 25.89 -9.71
CA SER A 209 -10.40 27.30 -9.95
C SER A 209 -11.60 28.19 -9.62
N ALA A 210 -12.79 27.82 -10.09
CA ALA A 210 -14.04 28.53 -9.80
C ALA A 210 -14.42 28.50 -8.31
N ALA A 211 -14.01 27.47 -7.56
CA ALA A 211 -14.15 27.38 -6.10
C ALA A 211 -13.18 28.29 -5.33
N GLY A 212 -12.27 28.98 -6.03
CA GLY A 212 -11.25 29.84 -5.43
C GLY A 212 -10.07 29.09 -4.82
N LEU A 213 -9.77 27.88 -5.30
CA LEU A 213 -8.54 27.19 -4.89
C LEU A 213 -7.31 28.02 -5.34
N PRO A 214 -6.33 28.30 -4.47
CA PRO A 214 -5.21 29.15 -4.83
C PRO A 214 -4.39 28.59 -6.02
N PRO A 215 -3.92 29.46 -6.93
CA PRO A 215 -3.06 29.05 -8.04
C PRO A 215 -1.85 28.21 -7.59
N GLY A 216 -1.60 27.10 -8.29
CA GLY A 216 -0.49 26.19 -8.03
C GLY A 216 -0.75 25.14 -6.95
N VAL A 217 -1.82 25.26 -6.16
CA VAL A 217 -2.17 24.23 -5.16
C VAL A 217 -2.57 22.90 -5.81
N LEU A 218 -3.29 22.99 -6.93
CA LEU A 218 -3.62 21.88 -7.83
C LEU A 218 -3.04 22.17 -9.21
N ASN A 219 -2.35 21.19 -9.78
CA ASN A 219 -1.89 21.19 -11.16
C ASN A 219 -2.24 19.84 -11.79
N ILE A 220 -2.68 19.84 -13.04
CA ILE A 220 -3.03 18.64 -13.80
C ILE A 220 -2.24 18.64 -15.11
N VAL A 221 -1.43 17.61 -15.32
CA VAL A 221 -0.64 17.42 -16.54
C VAL A 221 -1.11 16.14 -17.21
N THR A 222 -1.71 16.27 -18.39
CA THR A 222 -2.13 15.16 -19.24
C THR A 222 -0.95 14.65 -20.08
N GLY A 223 -1.00 13.38 -20.47
CA GLY A 223 0.02 12.76 -21.30
C GLY A 223 0.01 11.25 -21.18
N GLU A 224 0.96 10.59 -21.82
CA GLU A 224 1.09 9.12 -21.82
C GLU A 224 1.99 8.63 -20.66
N GLY A 225 2.46 7.39 -20.73
CA GLY A 225 3.37 6.81 -19.73
C GLY A 225 4.66 7.62 -19.51
N GLU A 226 5.20 8.26 -20.56
CA GLU A 226 6.41 9.09 -20.49
C GLU A 226 6.25 10.28 -19.53
N THR A 227 5.11 10.98 -19.60
CA THR A 227 4.77 12.10 -18.69
C THR A 227 4.74 11.63 -17.22
N GLY A 228 4.20 10.43 -16.97
CA GLY A 228 4.22 9.82 -15.64
C GLY A 228 5.64 9.51 -15.17
N ALA A 229 6.50 9.00 -16.06
CA ALA A 229 7.91 8.72 -15.75
C ALA A 229 8.71 9.98 -15.44
N LEU A 230 8.46 11.08 -16.17
CA LEU A 230 9.04 12.40 -15.90
C LEU A 230 8.63 12.91 -14.53
N LEU A 231 7.35 12.80 -14.19
CA LEU A 231 6.85 13.19 -12.87
C LEU A 231 7.50 12.37 -11.75
N VAL A 232 7.59 11.04 -11.90
CA VAL A 232 8.23 10.16 -10.90
C VAL A 232 9.71 10.51 -10.69
N GLY A 233 10.42 10.85 -11.75
CA GLY A 233 11.85 11.15 -11.73
C GLY A 233 12.21 12.57 -11.28
N HIS A 234 11.25 13.50 -11.18
CA HIS A 234 11.54 14.90 -10.91
C HIS A 234 12.12 15.10 -9.50
N GLU A 235 13.24 15.81 -9.37
CA GLU A 235 13.97 15.96 -8.10
C GLU A 235 13.15 16.73 -7.05
N ASP A 236 12.49 17.82 -7.44
CA ASP A 236 11.68 18.67 -6.56
C ASP A 236 10.28 18.12 -6.22
N ILE A 237 10.08 16.81 -6.27
CA ILE A 237 8.87 16.16 -5.74
C ILE A 237 9.23 15.42 -4.46
N ASP A 238 8.40 15.61 -3.41
CA ASP A 238 8.62 15.03 -2.07
C ASP A 238 7.93 13.67 -1.90
N LYS A 239 6.85 13.43 -2.65
CA LYS A 239 6.08 12.18 -2.58
C LYS A 239 5.53 11.78 -3.95
N ILE A 240 5.54 10.48 -4.22
CA ILE A 240 4.77 9.85 -5.30
C ILE A 240 3.64 9.02 -4.69
N ALA A 241 2.43 9.21 -5.22
CA ALA A 241 1.27 8.35 -4.95
C ALA A 241 0.76 7.79 -6.27
N PHE A 242 0.88 6.47 -6.45
CA PHE A 242 0.53 5.79 -7.70
C PHE A 242 -0.55 4.74 -7.44
N THR A 243 -1.54 4.69 -8.34
CA THR A 243 -2.45 3.55 -8.45
C THR A 243 -2.38 3.00 -9.87
N GLY A 244 -2.22 1.68 -10.03
CA GLY A 244 -2.11 1.06 -11.35
C GLY A 244 -1.54 -0.35 -11.31
N SER A 245 -0.86 -0.79 -12.39
CA SER A 245 -0.35 -2.16 -12.46
C SER A 245 0.87 -2.40 -11.57
N THR A 246 1.04 -3.66 -11.17
CA THR A 246 2.14 -4.10 -10.30
C THR A 246 3.50 -3.84 -10.94
N GLU A 247 3.61 -4.13 -12.23
CA GLU A 247 4.83 -3.98 -13.03
C GLU A 247 5.27 -2.52 -13.08
N VAL A 248 4.34 -1.57 -13.25
CA VAL A 248 4.65 -0.14 -13.19
C VAL A 248 5.04 0.27 -11.78
N GLY A 249 4.37 -0.27 -10.75
CA GLY A 249 4.74 -0.08 -9.35
C GLY A 249 6.19 -0.47 -9.05
N ARG A 250 6.67 -1.60 -9.60
CA ARG A 250 8.07 -2.04 -9.50
C ARG A 250 9.03 -1.02 -10.12
N VAL A 251 8.72 -0.58 -11.34
CA VAL A 251 9.53 0.44 -12.05
C VAL A 251 9.57 1.75 -11.27
N ILE A 252 8.46 2.17 -10.67
CA ILE A 252 8.41 3.39 -9.85
C ILE A 252 9.29 3.21 -8.60
N ARG A 253 9.18 2.09 -7.88
CA ARG A 253 10.02 1.82 -6.70
C ARG A 253 11.51 1.87 -7.04
N GLU A 254 11.91 1.33 -8.18
CA GLU A 254 13.31 1.38 -8.65
C GLU A 254 13.74 2.80 -9.00
N ARG A 255 12.90 3.57 -9.69
CA ARG A 255 13.21 4.95 -10.09
C ARG A 255 13.29 5.92 -8.92
N THR A 256 12.49 5.71 -7.87
CA THR A 256 12.51 6.58 -6.67
C THR A 256 13.50 6.12 -5.60
N ALA A 257 14.19 4.99 -5.80
CA ALA A 257 15.14 4.47 -4.83
C ALA A 257 16.27 5.47 -4.53
N GLY A 258 16.49 5.76 -3.25
CA GLY A 258 17.53 6.69 -2.79
C GLY A 258 17.19 8.16 -2.92
N SER A 259 16.04 8.52 -3.52
CA SER A 259 15.70 9.93 -3.75
C SER A 259 15.13 10.62 -2.50
N GLY A 260 14.89 9.87 -1.41
CA GLY A 260 14.23 10.36 -0.20
C GLY A 260 12.73 10.68 -0.36
N LYS A 261 12.13 10.32 -1.49
CA LYS A 261 10.69 10.52 -1.76
C LYS A 261 9.87 9.56 -0.90
N SER A 262 8.78 10.06 -0.34
CA SER A 262 7.74 9.17 0.19
C SER A 262 7.02 8.47 -0.97
N LEU A 263 6.62 7.22 -0.79
CA LEU A 263 5.99 6.42 -1.84
C LEU A 263 4.78 5.66 -1.31
N THR A 264 3.66 5.75 -2.01
CA THR A 264 2.47 4.91 -1.82
C THR A 264 2.13 4.26 -3.14
N LEU A 265 1.90 2.95 -3.12
CA LEU A 265 1.59 2.13 -4.29
C LEU A 265 0.31 1.35 -4.01
N GLU A 266 -0.75 1.63 -4.77
CA GLU A 266 -1.97 0.82 -4.78
C GLU A 266 -2.03 0.04 -6.10
N LEU A 267 -1.77 -1.27 -6.04
CA LEU A 267 -1.48 -2.07 -7.23
C LEU A 267 -2.59 -3.09 -7.51
N GLY A 268 -2.29 -4.06 -8.38
CA GLY A 268 -3.26 -5.08 -8.81
C GLY A 268 -3.74 -5.97 -7.67
N GLY A 269 -4.85 -6.64 -7.92
CA GLY A 269 -5.44 -7.61 -7.00
C GLY A 269 -6.13 -8.76 -7.73
N LYS A 270 -6.12 -9.94 -7.11
CA LYS A 270 -6.97 -11.08 -7.50
C LYS A 270 -7.83 -11.50 -6.31
N SER A 271 -8.64 -10.54 -5.85
CA SER A 271 -9.40 -10.64 -4.60
C SER A 271 -10.25 -11.91 -4.57
N PRO A 272 -10.11 -12.76 -3.53
CA PRO A 272 -10.98 -13.92 -3.37
C PRO A 272 -12.36 -13.50 -2.88
N PHE A 273 -13.37 -14.24 -3.34
CA PHE A 273 -14.75 -14.14 -2.92
C PHE A 273 -15.17 -15.52 -2.41
N VAL A 274 -15.22 -15.69 -1.09
CA VAL A 274 -15.38 -16.98 -0.42
C VAL A 274 -16.83 -17.17 -0.02
N VAL A 275 -17.45 -18.27 -0.46
CA VAL A 275 -18.86 -18.59 -0.18
C VAL A 275 -18.94 -19.96 0.51
N PHE A 276 -19.38 -19.96 1.76
CA PHE A 276 -19.58 -21.16 2.57
C PHE A 276 -20.97 -21.78 2.37
N ASP A 277 -21.14 -23.05 2.73
CA ASP A 277 -22.39 -23.81 2.59
C ASP A 277 -23.58 -23.16 3.32
N ASP A 278 -23.32 -22.37 4.36
CA ASP A 278 -24.33 -21.69 5.18
C ASP A 278 -24.55 -20.23 4.78
N ALA A 279 -23.95 -19.75 3.68
CA ALA A 279 -24.16 -18.40 3.20
C ALA A 279 -25.61 -18.16 2.75
N ASP A 280 -26.09 -16.93 2.84
CA ASP A 280 -27.20 -16.48 2.00
C ASP A 280 -26.77 -16.57 0.53
N ILE A 281 -27.21 -17.63 -0.15
CA ILE A 281 -26.84 -17.92 -1.54
C ILE A 281 -27.32 -16.80 -2.48
N ASP A 282 -28.52 -16.27 -2.26
CA ASP A 282 -29.06 -15.24 -3.16
C ASP A 282 -28.35 -13.91 -2.94
N GLY A 283 -28.11 -13.53 -1.68
CA GLY A 283 -27.26 -12.39 -1.33
C GLY A 283 -25.85 -12.52 -1.91
N ALA A 284 -25.21 -13.69 -1.77
CA ALA A 284 -23.88 -13.94 -2.31
C ALA A 284 -23.83 -13.90 -3.84
N VAL A 285 -24.87 -14.38 -4.54
CA VAL A 285 -24.98 -14.28 -6.00
C VAL A 285 -25.06 -12.81 -6.46
N GLU A 286 -25.91 -11.98 -5.83
CA GLU A 286 -25.93 -10.54 -6.13
C GLU A 286 -24.60 -9.87 -5.73
N GLY A 287 -23.96 -10.33 -4.65
CA GLY A 287 -22.61 -9.91 -4.28
C GLY A 287 -21.59 -10.19 -5.38
N VAL A 288 -21.65 -11.34 -6.06
CA VAL A 288 -20.78 -11.60 -7.22
C VAL A 288 -21.09 -10.64 -8.37
N VAL A 289 -22.37 -10.29 -8.57
CA VAL A 289 -22.75 -9.31 -9.59
C VAL A 289 -22.09 -7.95 -9.33
N ASP A 290 -22.20 -7.47 -8.09
CA ASP A 290 -21.58 -6.22 -7.65
C ASP A 290 -20.05 -6.30 -7.57
N ALA A 291 -19.47 -7.50 -7.47
CA ALA A 291 -18.03 -7.70 -7.45
C ALA A 291 -17.38 -7.70 -8.84
N ILE A 292 -18.07 -8.22 -9.86
CA ILE A 292 -17.48 -8.58 -11.16
C ILE A 292 -18.05 -7.80 -12.32
N TRP A 293 -19.36 -7.58 -12.35
CA TRP A 293 -19.99 -6.92 -13.49
C TRP A 293 -20.22 -5.44 -13.24
N PHE A 294 -20.16 -5.01 -11.97
CA PHE A 294 -19.82 -3.64 -11.59
C PHE A 294 -18.55 -3.16 -12.29
N ASN A 295 -18.60 -1.96 -12.90
CA ASN A 295 -17.56 -1.40 -13.75
C ASN A 295 -16.96 -2.39 -14.77
N GLN A 296 -17.75 -3.36 -15.25
CA GLN A 296 -17.35 -4.44 -16.16
C GLN A 296 -16.07 -5.16 -15.69
N GLY A 297 -15.89 -5.30 -14.37
CA GLY A 297 -14.77 -6.02 -13.75
C GLY A 297 -13.44 -5.31 -13.84
N GLN A 298 -13.44 -4.05 -14.27
CA GLN A 298 -12.28 -3.16 -14.35
C GLN A 298 -12.00 -2.57 -12.95
N VAL A 299 -11.99 -3.38 -11.91
CA VAL A 299 -11.90 -2.95 -10.52
C VAL A 299 -10.73 -3.68 -9.86
N CYS A 300 -9.81 -2.95 -9.23
CA CYS A 300 -8.62 -3.53 -8.60
C CYS A 300 -8.98 -4.54 -7.50
N CYS A 301 -10.09 -4.31 -6.79
CA CYS A 301 -10.60 -5.19 -5.76
C CYS A 301 -11.71 -6.16 -6.21
N ALA A 302 -11.97 -6.29 -7.53
CA ALA A 302 -12.99 -7.20 -8.03
C ALA A 302 -12.85 -8.60 -7.42
N GLY A 303 -13.96 -9.16 -6.91
CA GLY A 303 -14.05 -10.51 -6.34
C GLY A 303 -13.88 -11.64 -7.36
N SER A 304 -12.97 -11.46 -8.32
CA SER A 304 -12.84 -12.19 -9.58
C SER A 304 -12.41 -13.64 -9.43
N ARG A 305 -12.10 -14.08 -8.21
CA ARG A 305 -11.80 -15.46 -7.88
C ARG A 305 -12.80 -15.97 -6.84
N LEU A 306 -13.88 -16.59 -7.35
CA LEU A 306 -14.92 -17.21 -6.57
C LEU A 306 -14.41 -18.54 -6.00
N LEU A 307 -14.42 -18.68 -4.68
CA LEU A 307 -14.16 -19.92 -3.95
C LEU A 307 -15.49 -20.33 -3.33
N VAL A 308 -16.08 -21.42 -3.80
CA VAL A 308 -17.42 -21.86 -3.37
C VAL A 308 -17.32 -23.24 -2.72
N GLN A 309 -17.91 -23.42 -1.54
CA GLN A 309 -17.86 -24.70 -0.86
C GLN A 309 -18.58 -25.79 -1.66
N GLU A 310 -18.03 -27.01 -1.69
CA GLU A 310 -18.48 -28.08 -2.60
C GLU A 310 -19.94 -28.50 -2.40
N GLY A 311 -20.51 -28.32 -1.20
CA GLY A 311 -21.90 -28.67 -0.89
C GLY A 311 -22.93 -27.81 -1.61
N ILE A 312 -22.59 -26.55 -1.94
CA ILE A 312 -23.50 -25.60 -2.60
C ILE A 312 -23.06 -25.19 -4.01
N ALA A 313 -21.88 -25.63 -4.48
CA ALA A 313 -21.25 -25.13 -5.70
C ALA A 313 -22.15 -25.23 -6.95
N ASP A 314 -22.79 -26.38 -7.19
CA ASP A 314 -23.66 -26.58 -8.35
C ASP A 314 -24.88 -25.66 -8.32
N LEU A 315 -25.56 -25.56 -7.17
CA LEU A 315 -26.71 -24.68 -6.97
C LEU A 315 -26.32 -23.21 -7.12
N PHE A 316 -25.18 -22.81 -6.54
CA PHE A 316 -24.66 -21.46 -6.64
C PHE A 316 -24.34 -21.09 -8.08
N HIS A 317 -23.65 -21.96 -8.82
CA HIS A 317 -23.35 -21.73 -10.24
C HIS A 317 -24.60 -21.69 -11.11
N GLU A 318 -25.62 -22.52 -10.83
CA GLU A 318 -26.89 -22.45 -11.55
C GLU A 318 -27.57 -21.08 -11.37
N ARG A 319 -27.69 -20.62 -10.13
CA ARG A 319 -28.30 -19.32 -9.80
C ARG A 319 -27.49 -18.17 -10.38
N LEU A 320 -26.17 -18.23 -10.27
CA LEU A 320 -25.27 -17.22 -10.83
C LEU A 320 -25.43 -17.13 -12.35
N LYS A 321 -25.43 -18.26 -13.07
CA LYS A 321 -25.64 -18.28 -14.53
C LYS A 321 -26.99 -17.67 -14.89
N ARG A 322 -28.06 -18.05 -14.19
CA ARG A 322 -29.40 -17.46 -14.40
C ARG A 322 -29.39 -15.95 -14.19
N ARG A 323 -28.69 -15.48 -13.15
CA ARG A 323 -28.58 -14.05 -12.86
C ARG A 323 -27.74 -13.30 -13.90
N MET A 324 -26.69 -13.92 -14.44
CA MET A 324 -25.89 -13.36 -15.52
C MET A 324 -26.73 -13.09 -16.78
N GLU A 325 -27.69 -13.97 -17.11
CA GLU A 325 -28.59 -13.82 -18.26
C GLU A 325 -29.54 -12.61 -18.14
N THR A 326 -29.72 -12.04 -16.95
CA THR A 326 -30.57 -10.85 -16.75
C THR A 326 -29.81 -9.53 -16.79
N LEU A 327 -28.47 -9.57 -16.92
CA LEU A 327 -27.64 -8.37 -17.04
C LEU A 327 -27.82 -7.71 -18.41
N ARG A 328 -27.99 -6.40 -18.42
CA ARG A 328 -28.12 -5.58 -19.62
C ARG A 328 -26.77 -4.98 -19.98
N VAL A 329 -26.19 -5.41 -21.10
CA VAL A 329 -25.01 -4.76 -21.69
C VAL A 329 -25.46 -3.76 -22.75
N GLY A 330 -24.96 -2.53 -22.70
CA GLY A 330 -25.46 -1.49 -23.59
C GLY A 330 -24.74 -0.16 -23.51
N GLN A 331 -25.36 0.85 -24.11
CA GLN A 331 -24.80 2.19 -24.17
C GLN A 331 -24.68 2.79 -22.75
N PRO A 332 -23.53 3.40 -22.40
CA PRO A 332 -23.24 3.85 -21.03
C PRO A 332 -24.26 4.84 -20.46
N LEU A 333 -24.85 5.68 -21.32
CA LEU A 333 -25.79 6.72 -20.89
C LEU A 333 -27.22 6.22 -20.65
N ASP A 334 -27.56 4.99 -21.03
CA ASP A 334 -28.87 4.42 -20.69
C ASP A 334 -28.86 3.94 -19.23
N LYS A 335 -29.73 4.54 -18.41
CA LYS A 335 -29.84 4.27 -16.96
C LYS A 335 -30.19 2.82 -16.64
N CYS A 336 -30.76 2.12 -17.61
CA CYS A 336 -31.09 0.71 -17.51
C CYS A 336 -29.87 -0.21 -17.65
N ILE A 337 -28.74 0.26 -18.17
CA ILE A 337 -27.61 -0.62 -18.45
C ILE A 337 -26.86 -0.99 -17.17
N ASP A 338 -26.52 -2.27 -17.07
CA ASP A 338 -25.76 -2.84 -15.96
C ASP A 338 -24.27 -2.92 -16.30
N MET A 339 -23.95 -3.06 -17.58
CA MET A 339 -22.59 -3.15 -18.09
C MET A 339 -22.39 -2.30 -19.34
N GLY A 340 -21.42 -1.39 -19.26
CA GLY A 340 -21.03 -0.52 -20.35
C GLY A 340 -19.94 -1.12 -21.26
N ALA A 341 -19.15 -0.24 -21.86
CA ALA A 341 -18.06 -0.60 -22.74
C ALA A 341 -16.75 -0.81 -21.96
N ILE A 342 -15.93 -1.76 -22.41
CA ILE A 342 -14.53 -1.88 -22.02
C ILE A 342 -13.78 -0.64 -22.50
N ILE A 343 -12.91 -0.09 -21.65
CA ILE A 343 -12.25 1.20 -21.86
C ILE A 343 -11.59 1.38 -23.24
N ALA A 344 -10.97 0.32 -23.79
CA ALA A 344 -10.20 0.41 -25.01
C ALA A 344 -10.09 -0.94 -25.74
N PRO A 345 -9.91 -0.96 -27.07
CA PRO A 345 -9.73 -2.19 -27.85
C PRO A 345 -8.55 -3.06 -27.39
N VAL A 346 -7.46 -2.45 -26.92
CA VAL A 346 -6.29 -3.18 -26.39
C VAL A 346 -6.65 -3.97 -25.12
N GLN A 347 -7.52 -3.42 -24.28
CA GLN A 347 -7.99 -4.09 -23.07
C GLN A 347 -8.97 -5.22 -23.41
N LEU A 348 -9.86 -5.00 -24.38
CA LEU A 348 -10.76 -6.03 -24.91
C LEU A 348 -9.96 -7.25 -25.43
N THR A 349 -8.90 -6.99 -26.21
CA THR A 349 -8.03 -8.03 -26.77
C THR A 349 -7.31 -8.83 -25.68
N ARG A 350 -6.87 -8.15 -24.61
CA ARG A 350 -6.25 -8.80 -23.44
C ARG A 350 -7.24 -9.74 -22.72
N ILE A 351 -8.47 -9.28 -22.50
CA ILE A 351 -9.52 -10.08 -21.85
C ILE A 351 -9.79 -11.35 -22.66
N GLU A 352 -9.99 -11.21 -23.97
CA GLU A 352 -10.22 -12.35 -24.89
C GLU A 352 -9.07 -13.38 -24.85
N ALA A 353 -7.82 -12.89 -24.87
CA ALA A 353 -6.65 -13.75 -24.83
C ALA A 353 -6.56 -14.56 -23.52
N LEU A 354 -6.84 -13.93 -22.38
CA LEU A 354 -6.82 -14.60 -21.07
C LEU A 354 -7.96 -15.61 -20.92
N VAL A 355 -9.18 -15.28 -21.38
CA VAL A 355 -10.31 -16.21 -21.38
C VAL A 355 -10.00 -17.43 -22.23
N LYS A 356 -9.50 -17.22 -23.46
CA LYS A 356 -9.10 -18.32 -24.36
C LYS A 356 -8.02 -19.21 -23.72
N LYS A 357 -7.05 -18.61 -23.04
CA LYS A 357 -6.00 -19.36 -22.33
C LYS A 357 -6.57 -20.16 -21.16
N GLY A 358 -7.45 -19.58 -20.35
CA GLY A 358 -8.13 -20.30 -19.26
C GLY A 358 -8.91 -21.52 -19.75
N VAL A 359 -9.63 -21.40 -20.88
CA VAL A 359 -10.33 -22.53 -21.51
C VAL A 359 -9.35 -23.61 -21.98
N SER A 360 -8.22 -23.22 -22.60
CA SER A 360 -7.19 -24.17 -23.02
C SER A 360 -6.51 -24.91 -21.86
N GLU A 361 -6.55 -24.32 -20.65
CA GLU A 361 -6.05 -24.92 -19.40
C GLU A 361 -7.10 -25.77 -18.67
N GLY A 362 -8.30 -25.95 -19.26
CA GLY A 362 -9.35 -26.85 -18.76
C GLY A 362 -10.53 -26.15 -18.08
N ALA A 363 -10.59 -24.82 -18.05
CA ALA A 363 -11.74 -24.11 -17.53
C ALA A 363 -12.97 -24.29 -18.43
N THR A 364 -14.14 -24.44 -17.82
CA THR A 364 -15.42 -24.45 -18.55
C THR A 364 -15.92 -23.02 -18.72
N LEU A 365 -16.12 -22.61 -19.97
CA LEU A 365 -16.64 -21.29 -20.32
C LEU A 365 -18.17 -21.26 -20.31
N HIS A 366 -18.72 -20.28 -19.61
CA HIS A 366 -20.09 -19.84 -19.76
C HIS A 366 -20.12 -18.33 -20.03
N GLN A 367 -20.84 -17.92 -21.07
CA GLN A 367 -21.11 -16.52 -21.37
C GLN A 367 -22.62 -16.34 -21.49
N ALA A 368 -23.14 -15.25 -20.91
CA ALA A 368 -24.55 -14.91 -21.02
C ALA A 368 -24.94 -14.72 -22.50
N LYS A 369 -26.10 -15.23 -22.89
CA LYS A 369 -26.64 -15.14 -24.25
C LYS A 369 -27.39 -13.83 -24.43
N ILE A 370 -26.61 -12.76 -24.52
CA ILE A 370 -27.12 -11.39 -24.66
C ILE A 370 -26.68 -10.77 -25.99
N ASP A 371 -27.54 -9.94 -26.57
CA ASP A 371 -27.20 -9.17 -27.75
C ASP A 371 -26.29 -8.00 -27.36
N LEU A 372 -25.04 -8.03 -27.85
CA LEU A 372 -24.09 -6.94 -27.62
C LEU A 372 -24.33 -5.79 -28.61
N PRO A 373 -24.17 -4.53 -28.19
CA PRO A 373 -24.24 -3.40 -29.10
C PRO A 373 -23.22 -3.51 -30.25
N LYS A 374 -23.59 -2.99 -31.42
CA LYS A 374 -22.68 -2.89 -32.57
C LYS A 374 -21.84 -1.62 -32.48
N GLY A 375 -20.54 -1.75 -32.77
CA GLY A 375 -19.57 -0.66 -32.61
C GLY A 375 -19.15 -0.49 -31.15
N GLY A 376 -18.02 0.18 -30.92
CA GLY A 376 -17.42 0.28 -29.58
C GLY A 376 -16.75 -1.02 -29.11
N SER A 377 -16.38 -1.06 -27.82
CA SER A 377 -15.69 -2.19 -27.18
C SER A 377 -16.60 -2.82 -26.12
N PHE A 378 -17.38 -3.85 -26.46
CA PHE A 378 -18.27 -4.55 -25.53
C PHE A 378 -17.83 -6.01 -25.33
N TYR A 379 -17.99 -6.54 -24.11
CA TYR A 379 -17.68 -7.93 -23.77
C TYR A 379 -18.80 -8.54 -22.92
N PRO A 380 -19.23 -9.79 -23.15
CA PRO A 380 -20.34 -10.38 -22.42
C PRO A 380 -19.96 -10.78 -20.98
N PRO A 381 -20.92 -10.81 -20.04
CA PRO A 381 -20.73 -11.43 -18.74
C PRO A 381 -20.19 -12.85 -18.88
N THR A 382 -19.04 -13.13 -18.26
CA THR A 382 -18.32 -14.40 -18.46
C THR A 382 -18.01 -15.07 -17.12
N LEU A 383 -18.26 -16.37 -17.04
CA LEU A 383 -17.88 -17.24 -15.93
C LEU A 383 -16.99 -18.36 -16.46
N LEU A 384 -15.82 -18.52 -15.84
CA LEU A 384 -14.92 -19.66 -16.01
C LEU A 384 -15.04 -20.55 -14.77
N SER A 385 -15.64 -21.73 -14.87
CA SER A 385 -15.80 -22.67 -13.76
C SER A 385 -14.86 -23.88 -13.89
N GLY A 386 -14.62 -24.59 -12.78
CA GLY A 386 -13.72 -25.75 -12.76
C GLY A 386 -12.24 -25.38 -12.93
N VAL A 387 -11.88 -24.16 -12.53
CA VAL A 387 -10.54 -23.62 -12.74
C VAL A 387 -9.57 -24.22 -11.72
N GLN A 388 -8.41 -24.67 -12.19
CA GLN A 388 -7.35 -25.19 -11.34
C GLN A 388 -6.57 -24.06 -10.65
N PRO A 389 -6.06 -24.27 -9.41
CA PRO A 389 -5.33 -23.23 -8.66
C PRO A 389 -4.11 -22.65 -9.37
N THR A 390 -3.48 -23.43 -10.23
CA THR A 390 -2.29 -23.05 -11.01
C THR A 390 -2.61 -22.42 -12.37
N SER A 391 -3.89 -22.31 -12.74
CA SER A 391 -4.30 -21.70 -14.01
C SER A 391 -3.95 -20.21 -14.04
N ILE A 392 -3.65 -19.70 -15.23
CA ILE A 392 -3.35 -18.28 -15.43
C ILE A 392 -4.51 -17.40 -14.99
N VAL A 393 -5.76 -17.81 -15.21
CA VAL A 393 -6.94 -17.01 -14.85
C VAL A 393 -7.22 -17.02 -13.33
N ALA A 394 -6.62 -17.96 -12.60
CA ALA A 394 -6.66 -17.99 -11.13
C ALA A 394 -5.57 -17.11 -10.49
N THR A 395 -4.46 -16.87 -11.20
CA THR A 395 -3.24 -16.26 -10.66
C THR A 395 -2.97 -14.84 -11.16
N GLU A 396 -3.38 -14.54 -12.39
CA GLU A 396 -3.19 -13.24 -13.04
C GLU A 396 -4.49 -12.42 -13.10
N GLU A 397 -4.35 -11.10 -13.09
CA GLU A 397 -5.46 -10.16 -13.21
C GLU A 397 -5.97 -10.08 -14.67
N ILE A 398 -7.27 -10.39 -14.85
CA ILE A 398 -7.96 -10.28 -16.14
C ILE A 398 -8.38 -8.84 -16.42
N PHE A 399 -8.90 -8.15 -15.38
CA PHE A 399 -9.37 -6.77 -15.44
C PHE A 399 -10.46 -6.54 -16.51
N GLY A 400 -11.52 -7.34 -16.41
CA GLY A 400 -12.66 -7.39 -17.31
C GLY A 400 -13.79 -8.20 -16.68
N PRO A 401 -14.96 -8.33 -17.34
CA PRO A 401 -16.18 -8.86 -16.73
C PRO A 401 -16.20 -10.40 -16.68
N VAL A 402 -15.17 -10.97 -16.08
CA VAL A 402 -14.86 -12.40 -16.04
C VAL A 402 -14.72 -12.86 -14.59
N ALA A 403 -15.65 -13.70 -14.14
CA ALA A 403 -15.55 -14.43 -12.89
C ALA A 403 -14.82 -15.76 -13.11
N VAL A 404 -13.94 -16.12 -12.18
CA VAL A 404 -13.19 -17.39 -12.20
C VAL A 404 -13.57 -18.16 -10.95
N SER A 405 -14.03 -19.40 -11.08
CA SER A 405 -14.57 -20.17 -9.96
C SER A 405 -13.87 -21.50 -9.74
N MET A 406 -13.64 -21.76 -8.45
CA MET A 406 -13.03 -22.95 -7.88
C MET A 406 -13.87 -23.42 -6.68
N THR A 407 -13.69 -24.68 -6.29
CA THR A 407 -14.33 -25.21 -5.09
C THR A 407 -13.34 -25.45 -3.96
N PHE A 408 -13.86 -25.57 -2.73
CA PHE A 408 -13.13 -26.02 -1.55
C PHE A 408 -14.04 -26.88 -0.67
N ARG A 409 -13.44 -27.63 0.27
CA ARG A 409 -14.14 -28.53 1.19
C ARG A 409 -14.23 -28.00 2.61
N THR A 410 -13.14 -27.40 3.09
CA THR A 410 -13.01 -26.93 4.48
C THR A 410 -12.67 -25.44 4.55
N PRO A 411 -12.96 -24.76 5.67
CA PRO A 411 -12.52 -23.38 5.90
C PRO A 411 -11.01 -23.19 5.76
N GLU A 412 -10.21 -24.15 6.22
CA GLU A 412 -8.75 -24.11 6.10
C GLU A 412 -8.30 -24.15 4.63
N GLU A 413 -8.93 -24.99 3.81
CA GLU A 413 -8.66 -25.04 2.37
C GLU A 413 -9.08 -23.74 1.68
N ALA A 414 -10.22 -23.16 2.05
CA ALA A 414 -10.66 -21.86 1.54
C ALA A 414 -9.62 -20.77 1.82
N ILE A 415 -9.10 -20.70 3.05
CA ILE A 415 -8.05 -19.76 3.44
C ILE A 415 -6.76 -20.01 2.66
N GLN A 416 -6.36 -21.28 2.49
CA GLN A 416 -5.17 -21.63 1.74
C GLN A 416 -5.28 -21.18 0.27
N LEU A 417 -6.39 -21.52 -0.39
CA LEU A 417 -6.65 -21.12 -1.78
C LEU A 417 -6.74 -19.60 -1.91
N ALA A 418 -7.48 -18.93 -1.02
CA ALA A 418 -7.61 -17.47 -1.00
C ALA A 418 -6.25 -16.77 -0.84
N ASN A 419 -5.37 -17.31 -0.01
CA ASN A 419 -4.04 -16.73 0.21
C ASN A 419 -2.99 -17.19 -0.81
N HIS A 420 -3.30 -18.15 -1.68
CA HIS A 420 -2.43 -18.66 -2.75
C HIS A 420 -2.36 -17.68 -3.94
N THR A 421 -1.81 -16.51 -3.68
CA THR A 421 -1.57 -15.45 -4.66
C THR A 421 -0.47 -14.53 -4.15
N ARG A 422 0.24 -13.88 -5.07
CA ARG A 422 1.22 -12.83 -4.74
C ARG A 422 0.56 -11.52 -4.27
N TYR A 423 -0.74 -11.38 -4.51
CA TYR A 423 -1.53 -10.22 -4.15
C TYR A 423 -2.07 -10.28 -2.72
N GLY A 424 -2.62 -9.15 -2.26
CA GLY A 424 -3.23 -9.01 -0.95
C GLY A 424 -4.01 -7.70 -0.78
N LEU A 425 -4.89 -7.38 -1.74
CA LEU A 425 -5.64 -6.13 -1.76
C LEU A 425 -6.93 -6.20 -0.93
N ALA A 426 -7.95 -6.89 -1.46
CA ALA A 426 -9.25 -7.04 -0.81
C ALA A 426 -9.71 -8.51 -0.81
N ALA A 427 -10.75 -8.81 -0.04
CA ALA A 427 -11.45 -10.09 -0.06
C ALA A 427 -12.89 -9.95 0.41
N SER A 428 -13.74 -10.92 0.05
CA SER A 428 -15.11 -11.01 0.53
C SER A 428 -15.37 -12.41 1.09
N VAL A 429 -16.13 -12.49 2.19
CA VAL A 429 -16.49 -13.73 2.90
C VAL A 429 -17.99 -13.77 3.12
N TRP A 430 -18.64 -14.85 2.71
CA TRP A 430 -20.08 -15.05 2.82
C TRP A 430 -20.39 -16.27 3.67
N SER A 431 -21.03 -16.05 4.81
CA SER A 431 -21.48 -17.06 5.77
C SER A 431 -22.43 -16.42 6.78
N GLU A 432 -23.51 -17.11 7.15
CA GLU A 432 -24.42 -16.66 8.21
C GLU A 432 -23.89 -17.00 9.62
N THR A 433 -22.87 -17.85 9.72
CA THR A 433 -22.20 -18.16 10.99
C THR A 433 -21.15 -17.11 11.33
N ILE A 434 -21.47 -16.21 12.27
CA ILE A 434 -20.60 -15.13 12.76
C ILE A 434 -19.17 -15.61 13.09
N GLY A 435 -19.06 -16.71 13.85
CA GLY A 435 -17.76 -17.24 14.27
C GLY A 435 -16.88 -17.69 13.10
N LEU A 436 -17.49 -18.27 12.06
CA LEU A 436 -16.80 -18.70 10.85
C LEU A 436 -16.36 -17.49 10.02
N ALA A 437 -17.30 -16.58 9.73
CA ALA A 437 -17.04 -15.39 8.93
C ALA A 437 -15.89 -14.54 9.50
N LEU A 438 -15.93 -14.25 10.81
CA LEU A 438 -14.89 -13.44 11.47
C LEU A 438 -13.55 -14.18 11.55
N ASN A 439 -13.56 -15.50 11.78
CA ASN A 439 -12.32 -16.28 11.82
C ASN A 439 -11.61 -16.27 10.46
N VAL A 440 -12.36 -16.47 9.38
CA VAL A 440 -11.84 -16.47 8.02
C VAL A 440 -11.36 -15.06 7.66
N ALA A 441 -12.15 -14.02 7.93
CA ALA A 441 -11.77 -12.63 7.65
C ALA A 441 -10.44 -12.22 8.30
N ALA A 442 -10.20 -12.64 9.54
CA ALA A 442 -8.93 -12.41 10.23
C ALA A 442 -7.75 -13.14 9.57
N LYS A 443 -7.95 -14.33 9.00
CA LYS A 443 -6.88 -15.15 8.39
C LYS A 443 -6.60 -14.83 6.92
N LEU A 444 -7.48 -14.10 6.24
CA LEU A 444 -7.25 -13.69 4.86
C LEU A 444 -6.13 -12.65 4.75
N ALA A 445 -5.20 -12.87 3.83
CA ALA A 445 -4.08 -11.99 3.55
C ALA A 445 -4.52 -10.84 2.61
N ALA A 446 -5.46 -10.01 3.06
CA ALA A 446 -5.92 -8.81 2.39
C ALA A 446 -5.84 -7.56 3.30
N GLY A 447 -5.76 -6.37 2.72
CA GLY A 447 -5.85 -5.11 3.46
C GLY A 447 -7.30 -4.68 3.75
N VAL A 448 -8.27 -5.19 2.99
CA VAL A 448 -9.70 -5.00 3.25
C VAL A 448 -10.43 -6.34 3.15
N VAL A 449 -11.33 -6.61 4.07
CA VAL A 449 -12.22 -7.78 4.03
C VAL A 449 -13.65 -7.36 4.27
N TRP A 450 -14.57 -7.80 3.42
CA TRP A 450 -16.00 -7.57 3.59
C TRP A 450 -16.70 -8.87 4.01
N VAL A 451 -17.46 -8.83 5.10
CA VAL A 451 -18.31 -9.95 5.54
C VAL A 451 -19.73 -9.72 5.02
N ASN A 452 -20.27 -10.69 4.29
CA ASN A 452 -21.59 -10.69 3.64
C ASN A 452 -21.85 -9.43 2.79
N ALA A 453 -20.77 -8.91 2.19
CA ALA A 453 -20.77 -7.73 1.34
C ALA A 453 -19.51 -7.72 0.45
N THR A 454 -19.42 -6.78 -0.47
CA THR A 454 -18.24 -6.53 -1.30
C THR A 454 -18.22 -5.07 -1.77
N ASN A 455 -17.06 -4.57 -2.20
CA ASN A 455 -16.92 -3.25 -2.82
C ASN A 455 -17.55 -2.09 -2.00
N LEU A 456 -17.53 -2.19 -0.67
CA LEU A 456 -17.91 -1.09 0.20
C LEU A 456 -16.73 -0.14 0.37
N PHE A 457 -16.98 1.16 0.14
CA PHE A 457 -16.01 2.23 0.28
C PHE A 457 -16.59 3.38 1.11
N ASP A 458 -15.78 3.99 1.96
CA ASP A 458 -16.08 5.29 2.56
C ASP A 458 -14.78 6.05 2.80
N ALA A 459 -14.87 7.38 2.79
CA ALA A 459 -13.72 8.24 3.02
C ALA A 459 -13.07 8.07 4.40
N ALA A 460 -13.81 7.57 5.40
CA ALA A 460 -13.30 7.31 6.74
C ALA A 460 -12.58 5.97 6.89
N VAL A 461 -12.69 5.05 5.92
CA VAL A 461 -12.12 3.71 6.02
C VAL A 461 -10.92 3.59 5.11
N GLY A 462 -9.74 3.32 5.67
CA GLY A 462 -8.51 3.14 4.91
C GLY A 462 -8.58 1.95 3.94
N PHE A 463 -8.24 2.15 2.69
CA PHE A 463 -8.11 1.11 1.67
C PHE A 463 -6.64 0.98 1.27
N GLY A 464 -6.14 -0.24 1.12
CA GLY A 464 -4.87 -0.47 0.44
C GLY A 464 -4.30 -1.87 0.58
N GLY A 465 -3.29 -2.17 -0.22
CA GLY A 465 -2.74 -3.52 -0.35
C GLY A 465 -1.72 -3.95 0.70
N LYS A 466 -1.40 -5.25 0.67
CA LYS A 466 -0.16 -5.86 1.17
C LYS A 466 0.43 -6.79 0.11
N ARG A 467 1.65 -7.30 0.34
CA ARG A 467 2.42 -8.09 -0.64
C ARG A 467 2.61 -7.30 -1.95
N GLU A 468 2.42 -7.93 -3.10
CA GLU A 468 2.57 -7.27 -4.41
C GLU A 468 1.39 -6.38 -4.80
N SER A 469 0.33 -6.31 -3.99
CA SER A 469 -0.72 -5.29 -4.14
C SER A 469 -0.26 -3.90 -3.68
N GLY A 470 0.98 -3.77 -3.23
CA GLY A 470 1.60 -2.51 -2.86
C GLY A 470 1.52 -2.22 -1.36
N PHE A 471 1.64 -0.94 -1.01
CA PHE A 471 1.75 -0.47 0.36
C PHE A 471 1.35 1.00 0.53
N GLY A 472 0.94 1.32 1.75
CA GLY A 472 0.27 2.57 2.11
C GLY A 472 -1.24 2.34 2.25
N ARG A 473 -1.96 3.39 2.64
CA ARG A 473 -3.42 3.39 2.71
C ARG A 473 -3.96 4.69 2.14
N GLU A 474 -5.14 4.63 1.52
CA GLU A 474 -5.90 5.78 1.04
C GLU A 474 -7.25 5.84 1.78
N GLY A 475 -7.63 7.02 2.28
CA GLY A 475 -8.80 7.18 3.15
C GLY A 475 -8.51 6.94 4.64
N GLY A 476 -9.46 7.36 5.48
CA GLY A 476 -9.36 7.28 6.94
C GLY A 476 -8.24 8.11 7.55
N ARG A 477 -8.03 7.91 8.86
CA ARG A 477 -6.90 8.49 9.60
C ARG A 477 -5.58 7.87 9.12
N GLU A 478 -5.62 6.60 8.75
CA GLU A 478 -4.50 5.81 8.28
C GLU A 478 -3.87 6.43 7.04
N GLY A 479 -4.69 6.77 6.04
CA GLY A 479 -4.23 7.38 4.80
C GLY A 479 -3.72 8.81 4.96
N CYS A 480 -4.13 9.51 6.02
CA CYS A 480 -3.60 10.85 6.33
C CYS A 480 -2.10 10.79 6.66
N TYR A 481 -1.63 9.75 7.35
CA TYR A 481 -0.21 9.61 7.66
C TYR A 481 0.68 9.43 6.42
N GLU A 482 0.13 8.97 5.29
CA GLU A 482 0.88 8.83 4.04
C GLU A 482 1.23 10.19 3.39
N TYR A 483 0.54 11.26 3.79
CA TYR A 483 0.74 12.63 3.31
C TYR A 483 1.43 13.54 4.35
N LEU A 484 1.94 12.92 5.42
CA LEU A 484 2.60 13.56 6.53
C LEU A 484 3.98 12.94 6.79
N LYS A 485 4.86 13.70 7.43
CA LYS A 485 6.14 13.20 7.96
C LYS A 485 6.33 13.63 9.41
N PRO A 486 7.08 12.87 10.22
CA PRO A 486 7.31 13.21 11.62
C PRO A 486 7.99 14.56 11.75
N LYS A 487 7.46 15.41 12.62
CA LYS A 487 8.02 16.74 12.92
C LYS A 487 9.43 16.65 13.49
N ALA A 488 9.68 15.66 14.35
CA ALA A 488 11.01 15.39 14.91
C ALA A 488 12.06 15.01 13.85
N TRP A 489 11.63 14.61 12.65
CA TRP A 489 12.53 14.23 11.56
C TRP A 489 12.84 15.39 10.60
N VAL A 490 12.21 16.55 10.81
CA VAL A 490 12.48 17.76 10.04
C VAL A 490 13.87 18.29 10.41
N GLY A 491 14.69 18.58 9.41
CA GLY A 491 16.03 19.16 9.62
C GLY A 491 17.10 18.15 10.08
N ARG A 492 16.81 16.85 10.10
CA ARG A 492 17.84 15.82 10.35
C ARG A 492 19.01 16.01 9.38
N LYS A 493 20.22 16.01 9.96
CA LYS A 493 21.47 16.21 9.23
C LYS A 493 21.91 14.91 8.55
N ALA A 494 22.71 15.05 7.49
CA ALA A 494 23.43 13.93 6.93
C ALA A 494 24.26 13.25 8.02
N ARG A 495 24.29 11.92 8.01
CA ARG A 495 25.06 11.11 8.93
C ARG A 495 26.54 11.43 8.75
N ALA A 496 27.24 11.70 9.85
CA ALA A 496 28.68 11.88 9.81
C ALA A 496 29.35 10.60 9.30
N ALA A 497 30.42 10.74 8.52
CA ALA A 497 31.22 9.61 8.11
C ALA A 497 31.71 8.86 9.36
N MET A 498 31.42 7.57 9.42
CA MET A 498 31.95 6.70 10.46
C MET A 498 33.49 6.66 10.36
N PRO A 499 34.21 6.66 11.49
CA PRO A 499 35.64 6.40 11.48
C PRO A 499 35.91 5.06 10.77
N ALA A 500 36.96 5.01 9.95
CA ALA A 500 37.41 3.74 9.37
C ALA A 500 37.60 2.70 10.49
N PHE A 501 37.27 1.44 10.22
CA PHE A 501 37.47 0.35 11.19
C PHE A 501 38.88 0.47 11.76
N SER A 502 38.98 0.56 13.09
CA SER A 502 40.28 0.62 13.75
C SER A 502 41.03 -0.66 13.40
N GLN A 503 42.10 -0.53 12.61
CA GLN A 503 42.92 -1.69 12.29
C GLN A 503 43.58 -2.18 13.57
N VAL A 504 43.52 -3.49 13.78
CA VAL A 504 44.27 -4.12 14.87
C VAL A 504 45.74 -3.86 14.58
N LYS A 505 46.48 -3.35 15.58
CA LYS A 505 47.93 -3.22 15.44
C LYS A 505 48.51 -4.60 15.11
N PRO A 506 49.30 -4.75 14.04
CA PRO A 506 49.90 -6.04 13.69
C PRO A 506 50.72 -6.55 14.89
N VAL A 507 50.37 -7.73 15.38
CA VAL A 507 51.24 -8.46 16.31
C VAL A 507 52.12 -9.34 15.42
N ALA A 508 53.44 -9.30 15.61
CA ALA A 508 54.38 -10.07 14.80
C ALA A 508 54.06 -11.57 14.89
N GLY A 509 53.67 -12.18 13.76
CA GLY A 509 53.30 -13.60 13.63
C GLY A 509 51.81 -13.79 13.30
N ASP A 510 51.49 -13.93 12.01
CA ASP A 510 50.12 -13.99 11.42
C ASP A 510 49.23 -15.17 11.86
N PHE A 511 49.63 -15.94 12.88
CA PHE A 511 48.89 -17.10 13.41
C PHE A 511 48.89 -17.16 14.95
N ALA A 512 49.24 -16.06 15.63
CA ALA A 512 49.18 -16.02 17.09
C ALA A 512 47.72 -16.10 17.57
N LEU A 513 47.30 -17.29 18.03
CA LEU A 513 46.00 -17.48 18.66
C LEU A 513 45.92 -16.63 19.94
N PRO A 514 44.81 -15.90 20.19
CA PRO A 514 44.60 -15.31 21.51
C PRO A 514 44.63 -16.42 22.57
N SER A 515 45.08 -16.10 23.79
CA SER A 515 45.17 -17.09 24.88
C SER A 515 43.81 -17.71 25.26
N ILE A 516 42.70 -17.07 24.86
CA ILE A 516 41.32 -17.53 25.04
C ILE A 516 40.53 -17.14 23.79
N ASP A 517 39.77 -18.07 23.22
CA ASP A 517 38.81 -17.81 22.13
C ASP A 517 37.66 -16.94 22.63
N ARG A 518 37.51 -15.75 22.05
CA ARG A 518 36.45 -14.78 22.35
C ARG A 518 35.59 -14.49 21.12
N THR A 519 35.49 -15.45 20.20
CA THR A 519 34.75 -15.29 18.95
C THR A 519 33.26 -15.46 19.21
N ALA A 520 32.52 -14.36 19.12
CA ALA A 520 31.08 -14.37 19.16
C ALA A 520 30.51 -15.01 17.89
N LYS A 521 29.43 -15.76 18.07
CA LYS A 521 28.69 -16.46 17.01
C LYS A 521 27.57 -15.58 16.44
N LEU A 522 26.78 -16.14 15.54
CA LEU A 522 25.45 -15.61 15.16
C LEU A 522 24.40 -16.12 16.16
N PHE A 523 23.21 -15.53 16.19
CA PHE A 523 22.07 -16.03 16.96
C PHE A 523 20.90 -16.35 16.02
N ILE A 524 20.61 -17.63 15.79
CA ILE A 524 19.63 -18.06 14.79
C ILE A 524 18.75 -19.16 15.40
N GLY A 525 17.43 -18.97 15.39
CA GLY A 525 16.50 -19.97 15.87
C GLY A 525 16.67 -20.28 17.37
N GLY A 526 16.89 -19.25 18.19
CA GLY A 526 16.99 -19.39 19.65
C GLY A 526 18.28 -20.03 20.15
N LYS A 527 19.34 -20.07 19.33
CA LYS A 527 20.65 -20.61 19.72
C LYS A 527 21.77 -19.90 18.99
N GLN A 528 22.96 -19.98 19.57
CA GLN A 528 24.18 -19.52 18.91
C GLN A 528 24.60 -20.46 17.76
N ALA A 529 24.93 -19.90 16.60
CA ALA A 529 25.31 -20.64 15.40
C ALA A 529 26.63 -20.08 14.81
N ARG A 530 27.53 -20.97 14.38
CA ARG A 530 28.74 -20.54 13.65
C ARG A 530 28.33 -19.93 12.30
N PRO A 531 29.01 -18.88 11.82
CA PRO A 531 28.79 -18.38 10.47
C PRO A 531 29.10 -19.49 9.47
N ASP A 532 28.26 -19.67 8.46
CA ASP A 532 28.42 -20.73 7.46
C ASP A 532 29.77 -20.64 6.71
N GLY A 533 30.25 -19.42 6.47
CA GLY A 533 31.55 -19.18 5.85
C GLY A 533 32.76 -19.46 6.74
N ASN A 534 32.56 -19.68 8.05
CA ASN A 534 33.62 -19.85 9.06
C ASN A 534 34.62 -18.68 9.17
N TYR A 535 34.27 -17.50 8.67
CA TYR A 535 35.07 -16.29 8.86
C TYR A 535 34.65 -15.54 10.11
N SER A 536 35.61 -14.92 10.79
CA SER A 536 35.39 -13.95 11.86
C SER A 536 36.07 -12.63 11.51
N ARG A 537 35.56 -11.54 12.08
CA ARG A 537 36.18 -10.21 12.03
C ARG A 537 36.56 -9.77 13.43
N VAL A 538 37.78 -9.27 13.56
CA VAL A 538 38.26 -8.66 14.80
C VAL A 538 37.64 -7.29 14.98
N ILE A 539 37.10 -7.06 16.17
CA ILE A 539 36.59 -5.76 16.61
C ILE A 539 37.67 -5.12 17.49
N ALA A 540 38.06 -3.89 17.14
CA ALA A 540 39.05 -3.13 17.87
C ALA A 540 38.41 -1.91 18.55
N SER A 541 38.94 -1.56 19.72
CA SER A 541 38.68 -0.29 20.38
C SER A 541 39.20 0.89 19.53
N PRO A 542 38.78 2.14 19.81
CA PRO A 542 39.27 3.32 19.08
C PRO A 542 40.78 3.55 19.18
N LYS A 543 41.46 2.88 20.11
CA LYS A 543 42.92 2.90 20.27
C LYS A 543 43.63 1.76 19.51
N GLY A 544 42.92 0.98 18.69
CA GLY A 544 43.46 -0.13 17.90
C GLY A 544 43.74 -1.42 18.68
N LYS A 545 43.27 -1.52 19.94
CA LYS A 545 43.36 -2.75 20.74
C LYS A 545 42.19 -3.68 20.41
N ALA A 546 42.47 -4.95 20.07
CA ALA A 546 41.45 -5.98 19.89
C ALA A 546 40.62 -6.18 21.19
N ILE A 547 39.29 -6.14 21.08
CA ILE A 547 38.35 -6.27 22.19
C ILE A 547 37.45 -7.52 22.08
N GLY A 548 37.34 -8.10 20.89
CA GLY A 548 36.62 -9.35 20.62
C GLY A 548 36.60 -9.66 19.12
N GLU A 549 36.00 -10.79 18.76
CA GLU A 549 35.75 -11.17 17.37
C GLU A 549 34.26 -11.50 17.18
N VAL A 550 33.73 -11.28 15.98
CA VAL A 550 32.36 -11.67 15.60
C VAL A 550 32.39 -12.51 14.34
N GLY A 551 31.44 -13.45 14.21
CA GLY A 551 31.26 -14.18 12.96
C GLY A 551 30.82 -13.27 11.81
N GLU A 552 31.33 -13.53 10.61
CA GLU A 552 30.91 -12.84 9.38
C GLU A 552 29.84 -13.66 8.68
N GLY A 553 28.59 -13.24 8.84
CA GLY A 553 27.43 -13.87 8.24
C GLY A 553 27.39 -13.69 6.72
N ASN A 554 26.75 -14.64 6.03
CA ASN A 554 26.60 -14.62 4.58
C ASN A 554 25.15 -14.89 4.14
N ARG A 555 24.93 -15.10 2.84
CA ARG A 555 23.61 -15.40 2.27
C ARG A 555 22.94 -16.64 2.87
N LYS A 556 23.70 -17.69 3.20
CA LYS A 556 23.16 -18.90 3.81
C LYS A 556 22.75 -18.68 5.26
N ASP A 557 23.49 -17.85 6.01
CA ASP A 557 23.10 -17.47 7.36
C ASP A 557 21.80 -16.65 7.37
N ILE A 558 21.64 -15.70 6.45
CA ILE A 558 20.37 -14.97 6.27
C ILE A 558 19.23 -15.91 5.91
N ARG A 559 19.46 -16.86 4.98
CA ARG A 559 18.45 -17.88 4.65
C ARG A 559 18.03 -18.67 5.89
N ASN A 560 18.99 -19.14 6.68
CA ASN A 560 18.72 -19.90 7.89
C ASN A 560 17.94 -19.07 8.92
N ALA A 561 18.27 -17.78 9.06
CA ALA A 561 17.56 -16.84 9.92
C ALA A 561 16.12 -16.58 9.46
N VAL A 562 15.90 -16.43 8.15
CA VAL A 562 14.54 -16.27 7.59
C VAL A 562 13.73 -17.55 7.78
N VAL A 563 14.32 -18.73 7.54
CA VAL A 563 13.66 -20.03 7.80
C VAL A 563 13.27 -20.16 9.28
N ALA A 564 14.15 -19.77 10.21
CA ALA A 564 13.84 -19.76 11.63
C ALA A 564 12.70 -18.77 11.97
N ALA A 565 12.70 -17.58 11.37
CA ALA A 565 11.64 -16.59 11.55
C ALA A 565 10.29 -17.04 10.98
N GLN A 566 10.28 -17.80 9.88
CA GLN A 566 9.07 -18.41 9.32
C GLN A 566 8.55 -19.56 10.20
N ALA A 567 9.45 -20.39 10.75
CA ALA A 567 9.09 -21.44 11.70
C ALA A 567 8.47 -20.87 13.01
N ALA A 568 8.82 -19.63 13.37
CA ALA A 568 8.28 -18.90 14.53
C ALA A 568 6.95 -18.16 14.25
N SER A 569 6.18 -18.58 13.24
CA SER A 569 4.92 -17.92 12.84
C SER A 569 3.88 -17.81 13.97
N ALA A 570 3.91 -18.72 14.94
CA ALA A 570 3.08 -18.70 16.14
C ALA A 570 3.20 -17.40 16.96
N TRP A 571 4.35 -16.70 16.89
CA TRP A 571 4.53 -15.42 17.57
C TRP A 571 3.57 -14.34 17.09
N SER A 572 3.25 -14.33 15.79
CA SER A 572 2.30 -13.38 15.20
C SER A 572 0.87 -13.60 15.73
N ASN A 573 0.57 -14.81 16.20
CA ASN A 573 -0.71 -15.19 16.80
C ASN A 573 -0.66 -15.25 18.33
N ALA A 574 0.51 -15.01 18.96
CA ALA A 574 0.61 -14.94 20.40
C ALA A 574 -0.23 -13.78 20.93
N THR A 575 -0.79 -13.92 22.13
CA THR A 575 -1.56 -12.83 22.73
C THR A 575 -0.67 -11.61 22.93
N THR A 576 -1.25 -10.42 22.78
CA THR A 576 -0.58 -9.14 23.02
C THR A 576 0.05 -9.10 24.43
N HIS A 577 -0.66 -9.64 25.42
CA HIS A 577 -0.18 -9.78 26.80
C HIS A 577 1.07 -10.67 26.91
N ASN A 578 1.11 -11.82 26.23
CA ASN A 578 2.28 -12.69 26.24
C ASN A 578 3.49 -11.95 25.65
N ARG A 579 3.31 -11.25 24.53
CA ARG A 579 4.39 -10.44 23.94
C ARG A 579 4.88 -9.35 24.88
N ALA A 580 3.98 -8.71 25.63
CA ALA A 580 4.33 -7.73 26.65
C ALA A 580 5.21 -8.35 27.76
N GLN A 581 4.82 -9.52 28.29
CA GLN A 581 5.58 -10.23 29.34
C GLN A 581 7.02 -10.54 28.89
N ILE A 582 7.18 -11.10 27.69
CA ILE A 582 8.52 -11.39 27.15
C ILE A 582 9.36 -10.13 27.01
N LEU A 583 8.78 -9.03 26.53
CA LEU A 583 9.48 -7.74 26.44
C LEU A 583 9.88 -7.17 27.82
N TYR A 584 9.03 -7.36 28.84
CA TYR A 584 9.37 -7.00 30.23
C TYR A 584 10.54 -7.83 30.75
N TYR A 585 10.56 -9.15 30.50
CA TYR A 585 11.69 -10.00 30.88
C TYR A 585 12.99 -9.61 30.18
N ILE A 586 12.93 -9.25 28.89
CA ILE A 586 14.10 -8.73 28.17
C ILE A 586 14.61 -7.44 28.82
N ALA A 587 13.72 -6.53 29.21
CA ALA A 587 14.09 -5.29 29.89
C ALA A 587 14.73 -5.56 31.27
N GLU A 588 14.14 -6.45 32.06
CA GLU A 588 14.63 -6.85 33.38
C GLU A 588 16.00 -7.52 33.30
N ASN A 589 16.16 -8.48 32.39
CA ASN A 589 17.42 -9.20 32.21
C ASN A 589 18.53 -8.31 31.63
N LEU A 590 18.19 -7.33 30.78
CA LEU A 590 19.14 -6.29 30.35
C LEU A 590 19.53 -5.39 31.53
N SER A 591 18.55 -4.99 32.37
CA SER A 591 18.80 -4.16 33.55
C SER A 591 19.73 -4.83 34.55
N GLY A 592 19.57 -6.14 34.79
CA GLY A 592 20.47 -6.91 35.64
C GLY A 592 21.93 -6.97 35.15
N ARG A 593 22.18 -6.62 33.89
CA ARG A 593 23.51 -6.61 33.26
C ARG A 593 23.93 -5.22 32.76
N ALA A 594 23.28 -4.15 33.20
CA ALA A 594 23.47 -2.81 32.64
C ALA A 594 24.94 -2.35 32.61
N ASP A 595 25.67 -2.53 33.73
CA ASP A 595 27.08 -2.14 33.85
C ASP A 595 27.99 -2.89 32.85
N GLU A 596 27.67 -4.15 32.54
CA GLU A 596 28.40 -4.97 31.57
C GLU A 596 28.24 -4.40 30.15
N PHE A 597 26.99 -4.10 29.76
CA PHE A 597 26.69 -3.51 28.45
C PHE A 597 27.29 -2.11 28.30
N ALA A 598 27.23 -1.28 29.34
CA ALA A 598 27.84 0.06 29.31
C ALA A 598 29.37 -0.04 29.15
N SER A 599 30.00 -0.94 29.90
CA SER A 599 31.45 -1.21 29.78
C SER A 599 31.81 -1.68 28.37
N ARG A 600 30.98 -2.53 27.75
CA ARG A 600 31.16 -2.99 26.38
C ARG A 600 31.06 -1.84 25.37
N ILE A 601 30.05 -0.98 25.50
CA ILE A 601 29.86 0.19 24.64
C ILE A 601 31.04 1.14 24.74
N THR A 602 31.51 1.45 25.97
CA THR A 602 32.72 2.27 26.17
C THR A 602 33.95 1.64 25.50
N ALA A 603 34.13 0.31 25.61
CA ALA A 603 35.27 -0.38 25.01
C ALA A 603 35.26 -0.32 23.47
N MET A 604 34.09 -0.46 22.85
CA MET A 604 33.92 -0.42 21.39
C MET A 604 34.01 1.00 20.82
N THR A 605 33.32 1.95 21.44
CA THR A 605 33.07 3.28 20.85
C THR A 605 34.01 4.36 21.38
N GLY A 606 34.61 4.16 22.56
CA GLY A 606 35.36 5.20 23.28
C GLY A 606 34.47 6.26 23.94
N ALA A 607 33.14 6.07 23.96
CA ALA A 607 32.23 6.93 24.68
C ALA A 607 32.56 6.97 26.18
N SER A 608 32.28 8.11 26.83
CA SER A 608 32.39 8.23 28.28
C SER A 608 31.47 7.23 28.98
N ALA A 609 31.84 6.79 30.19
CA ALA A 609 31.00 5.89 30.98
C ALA A 609 29.59 6.46 31.18
N ALA A 610 29.46 7.77 31.38
CA ALA A 610 28.18 8.45 31.50
C ALA A 610 27.31 8.31 30.24
N ASN A 611 27.89 8.48 29.04
CA ASN A 611 27.14 8.34 27.79
C ASN A 611 26.78 6.88 27.50
N ALA A 612 27.68 5.94 27.82
CA ALA A 612 27.41 4.52 27.65
C ALA A 612 26.30 4.03 28.60
N ASN A 613 26.32 4.47 29.87
CA ASN A 613 25.23 4.22 30.82
C ASN A 613 23.91 4.81 30.32
N ALA A 614 23.93 6.07 29.84
CA ALA A 614 22.74 6.70 29.30
C ALA A 614 22.15 5.95 28.10
N GLU A 615 22.99 5.38 27.22
CA GLU A 615 22.53 4.54 26.11
C GLU A 615 21.85 3.25 26.62
N VAL A 616 22.42 2.59 27.62
CA VAL A 616 21.85 1.37 28.22
C VAL A 616 20.53 1.67 28.95
N ASP A 617 20.48 2.73 29.75
CA ASP A 617 19.28 3.16 30.46
C ASP A 617 18.15 3.50 29.47
N ALA A 618 18.49 4.20 28.38
CA ALA A 618 17.55 4.49 27.31
C ALA A 618 17.07 3.20 26.61
N ALA A 619 17.95 2.20 26.41
CA ALA A 619 17.59 0.93 25.78
C ALA A 619 16.64 0.11 26.68
N ILE A 620 16.91 0.05 27.98
CA ILE A 620 16.04 -0.57 28.98
C ILE A 620 14.67 0.13 29.00
N SER A 621 14.67 1.48 29.08
CA SER A 621 13.44 2.25 29.02
C SER A 621 12.67 2.00 27.72
N ARG A 622 13.35 1.83 26.58
CA ARG A 622 12.74 1.56 25.27
C ARG A 622 12.04 0.21 25.25
N LEU A 623 12.65 -0.83 25.83
CA LEU A 623 12.02 -2.14 26.00
C LEU A 623 10.77 -2.05 26.87
N PHE A 624 10.85 -1.35 28.02
CA PHE A 624 9.69 -1.13 28.87
C PHE A 624 8.57 -0.37 28.15
N THR A 625 8.89 0.64 27.34
CA THR A 625 7.87 1.35 26.54
C THR A 625 7.19 0.39 25.56
N TYR A 626 7.95 -0.39 24.79
CA TYR A 626 7.33 -1.27 23.79
C TYR A 626 6.66 -2.51 24.41
N ALA A 627 7.10 -2.96 25.59
CA ALA A 627 6.35 -3.90 26.42
C ALA A 627 4.98 -3.33 26.78
N ALA A 628 4.94 -2.05 27.21
CA ALA A 628 3.69 -1.37 27.53
C ALA A 628 2.78 -1.20 26.31
N TRP A 629 3.34 -0.93 25.13
CA TRP A 629 2.57 -0.79 23.87
C TRP A 629 2.05 -2.12 23.31
N ALA A 630 2.70 -3.25 23.61
CA ALA A 630 2.39 -4.53 22.99
C ALA A 630 0.90 -4.94 23.08
N ASP A 631 0.22 -4.50 24.14
CA ASP A 631 -1.23 -4.71 24.37
C ASP A 631 -2.06 -3.42 24.46
N LYS A 632 -1.48 -2.27 24.08
CA LYS A 632 -2.16 -0.95 24.09
C LYS A 632 -2.17 -0.27 22.72
N TYR A 633 -1.56 -0.89 21.71
CA TYR A 633 -1.65 -0.43 20.33
C TYR A 633 -2.89 -1.02 19.66
N GLU A 634 -4.04 -0.42 19.97
CA GLU A 634 -5.36 -0.89 19.52
C GLU A 634 -5.72 -0.36 18.12
N GLY A 635 -6.63 -1.09 17.48
CA GLY A 635 -7.27 -0.66 16.24
C GLY A 635 -8.36 0.39 16.43
N GLY A 636 -8.95 0.81 15.32
CA GLY A 636 -10.08 1.74 15.30
C GLY A 636 -11.38 1.05 14.87
N ILE A 637 -12.51 1.68 15.20
CA ILE A 637 -13.82 1.35 14.62
C ILE A 637 -14.28 2.56 13.81
N HIS A 638 -14.41 2.37 12.50
CA HIS A 638 -14.93 3.37 11.60
C HIS A 638 -16.44 3.16 11.41
N GLN A 639 -17.19 4.26 11.42
CA GLN A 639 -18.64 4.28 11.21
C GLN A 639 -18.96 4.95 9.87
N PRO A 640 -18.84 4.22 8.75
CA PRO A 640 -19.23 4.73 7.45
C PRO A 640 -20.75 5.02 7.43
N PRO A 641 -21.25 5.90 6.53
CA PRO A 641 -22.68 6.17 6.38
C PRO A 641 -23.41 5.01 5.64
N LEU A 642 -23.08 3.77 6.01
CA LEU A 642 -23.57 2.51 5.47
C LEU A 642 -24.01 1.64 6.65
N ARG A 643 -24.85 0.64 6.41
CA ARG A 643 -25.19 -0.33 7.46
C ARG A 643 -23.96 -1.16 7.79
N GLY A 644 -23.58 -1.21 9.07
CA GLY A 644 -22.37 -1.88 9.53
C GLY A 644 -21.27 -0.93 10.01
N VAL A 645 -20.13 -1.53 10.37
CA VAL A 645 -18.92 -0.82 10.80
C VAL A 645 -17.69 -1.44 10.12
N ALA A 646 -16.59 -0.69 10.05
CA ALA A 646 -15.31 -1.21 9.60
C ALA A 646 -14.31 -1.23 10.77
N LEU A 647 -13.81 -2.41 11.11
CA LEU A 647 -12.79 -2.63 12.13
C LEU A 647 -11.41 -2.45 11.51
N ALA A 648 -10.71 -1.37 11.87
CA ALA A 648 -9.35 -1.08 11.42
C ALA A 648 -8.34 -1.79 12.34
N MET A 649 -8.00 -3.02 12.00
CA MET A 649 -7.18 -3.90 12.83
C MET A 649 -5.69 -3.79 12.48
N PRO A 650 -4.80 -3.42 13.42
CA PRO A 650 -3.36 -3.52 13.23
C PRO A 650 -2.93 -4.99 13.29
N GLU A 651 -2.29 -5.47 12.22
CA GLU A 651 -1.76 -6.82 12.10
C GLU A 651 -0.24 -6.79 11.94
N ALA A 652 0.45 -7.81 12.46
CA ALA A 652 1.86 -8.01 12.18
C ALA A 652 2.10 -8.10 10.67
N ILE A 653 3.18 -7.47 10.19
CA ILE A 653 3.60 -7.54 8.79
C ILE A 653 4.07 -8.97 8.46
N GLY A 654 4.85 -9.58 9.36
CA GLY A 654 5.38 -10.93 9.19
C GLY A 654 6.84 -11.06 9.60
N VAL A 655 7.70 -11.45 8.65
CA VAL A 655 9.16 -11.47 8.81
C VAL A 655 9.74 -10.15 8.34
N VAL A 656 10.44 -9.46 9.23
CA VAL A 656 11.04 -8.15 8.96
C VAL A 656 12.56 -8.23 9.05
N GLY A 657 13.25 -7.87 7.96
CA GLY A 657 14.68 -7.66 7.98
C GLY A 657 15.01 -6.30 8.59
N VAL A 658 16.10 -6.21 9.35
CA VAL A 658 16.47 -5.00 10.07
C VAL A 658 17.98 -4.77 9.93
N ILE A 659 18.40 -3.64 9.39
CA ILE A 659 19.80 -3.22 9.31
C ILE A 659 20.01 -2.05 10.26
N CYS A 660 20.77 -2.29 11.32
CA CYS A 660 20.98 -1.33 12.39
C CYS A 660 21.87 -0.15 12.00
N PRO A 661 21.58 1.03 12.57
CA PRO A 661 22.46 2.17 12.42
C PRO A 661 23.86 1.84 12.96
N PRO A 662 24.90 2.49 12.43
CA PRO A 662 26.25 2.26 12.91
C PRO A 662 26.50 2.88 14.30
N GLU A 663 25.85 3.99 14.64
CA GLU A 663 25.86 4.60 15.97
C GLU A 663 24.86 3.97 16.94
N ALA A 664 25.01 4.29 18.24
CA ALA A 664 24.13 3.81 19.32
C ALA A 664 23.90 2.29 19.25
N PRO A 665 24.97 1.48 19.31
CA PRO A 665 24.91 0.07 18.90
C PRO A 665 23.93 -0.80 19.69
N LEU A 666 23.62 -0.45 20.93
CA LEU A 666 22.57 -1.12 21.70
C LEU A 666 21.23 -0.41 21.51
N LEU A 667 21.17 0.90 21.72
CA LEU A 667 19.89 1.63 21.70
C LEU A 667 19.24 1.65 20.32
N GLY A 668 20.01 1.83 19.25
CA GLY A 668 19.53 1.76 17.86
C GLY A 668 19.01 0.37 17.50
N PHE A 669 19.71 -0.69 17.95
CA PHE A 669 19.26 -2.08 17.80
C PHE A 669 17.90 -2.31 18.49
N ILE A 670 17.78 -1.93 19.76
CA ILE A 670 16.54 -2.08 20.53
C ILE A 670 15.41 -1.23 19.96
N SER A 671 15.69 0.03 19.59
CA SER A 671 14.68 0.97 19.09
C SER A 671 14.02 0.49 17.79
N MET A 672 14.71 -0.35 17.01
CA MET A 672 14.15 -0.93 15.80
C MET A 672 13.55 -2.32 16.01
N ALA A 673 14.17 -3.18 16.82
CA ALA A 673 13.71 -4.55 17.03
C ALA A 673 12.49 -4.63 17.96
N ALA A 674 12.49 -3.88 19.07
CA ALA A 674 11.43 -3.91 20.08
C ALA A 674 10.01 -3.58 19.56
N PRO A 675 9.78 -2.52 18.75
CA PRO A 675 8.44 -2.24 18.22
C PRO A 675 7.93 -3.34 17.29
N LEU A 676 8.83 -3.96 16.52
CA LEU A 676 8.50 -5.06 15.61
C LEU A 676 8.03 -6.30 16.40
N ILE A 677 8.78 -6.72 17.43
CA ILE A 677 8.38 -7.88 18.23
C ILE A 677 7.15 -7.60 19.10
N ALA A 678 6.98 -6.37 19.60
CA ALA A 678 5.79 -5.96 20.37
C ALA A 678 4.49 -6.10 19.57
N THR A 679 4.57 -5.83 18.26
CA THR A 679 3.45 -5.92 17.32
C THR A 679 3.30 -7.31 16.68
N GLY A 680 4.09 -8.30 17.11
CA GLY A 680 3.97 -9.69 16.67
C GLY A 680 4.84 -10.07 15.45
N ASN A 681 5.73 -9.21 15.00
CA ASN A 681 6.66 -9.54 13.91
C ASN A 681 7.82 -10.42 14.41
N ARG A 682 8.41 -11.17 13.47
CA ARG A 682 9.67 -11.89 13.68
C ARG A 682 10.77 -11.18 12.91
N VAL A 683 11.96 -11.03 13.50
CA VAL A 683 13.00 -10.17 12.97
C VAL A 683 14.29 -10.92 12.64
N VAL A 684 14.90 -10.54 11.51
CA VAL A 684 16.27 -10.90 11.14
C VAL A 684 17.10 -9.62 11.15
N VAL A 685 17.92 -9.46 12.20
CA VAL A 685 18.62 -8.23 12.51
C VAL A 685 20.10 -8.36 12.16
N VAL A 686 20.60 -7.40 11.40
CA VAL A 686 22.02 -7.13 11.20
C VAL A 686 22.38 -5.97 12.13
N PRO A 687 23.15 -6.22 13.22
CA PRO A 687 23.48 -5.21 14.20
C PRO A 687 24.48 -4.19 13.63
N SER A 688 24.86 -3.19 14.44
CA SER A 688 25.88 -2.21 14.06
C SER A 688 27.14 -2.90 13.55
N GLU A 689 27.46 -2.71 12.27
CA GLU A 689 28.67 -3.24 11.64
C GLU A 689 29.96 -2.82 12.37
N PRO A 690 30.16 -1.56 12.79
CA PRO A 690 31.37 -1.16 13.53
C PRO A 690 31.39 -1.63 14.98
N PHE A 691 30.24 -1.76 15.64
CA PHE A 691 30.17 -2.04 17.07
C PHE A 691 29.18 -3.19 17.41
N PRO A 692 29.41 -4.41 16.89
CA PRO A 692 28.43 -5.50 16.99
C PRO A 692 28.39 -6.20 18.34
N LEU A 693 29.40 -6.05 19.20
CA LEU A 693 29.56 -6.91 20.39
C LEU A 693 28.47 -6.70 21.45
N SER A 694 27.86 -5.51 21.53
CA SER A 694 26.71 -5.31 22.43
C SER A 694 25.51 -6.15 21.99
N ALA A 695 25.28 -6.30 20.68
CA ALA A 695 24.25 -7.19 20.17
C ALA A 695 24.59 -8.67 20.41
N THR A 696 25.88 -9.04 20.38
CA THR A 696 26.29 -10.43 20.70
C THR A 696 26.18 -10.76 22.19
N ASP A 697 26.48 -9.80 23.07
CA ASP A 697 26.28 -9.95 24.52
C ASP A 697 24.78 -10.06 24.87
N PHE A 698 23.91 -9.53 24.00
CA PHE A 698 22.44 -9.60 24.11
C PHE A 698 21.85 -10.99 23.84
N TYR A 699 22.61 -11.92 23.26
CA TYR A 699 22.10 -13.28 22.98
C TYR A 699 21.62 -13.97 24.26
N SER A 700 22.41 -13.90 25.33
CA SER A 700 22.05 -14.49 26.61
C SER A 700 20.93 -13.73 27.31
N VAL A 701 20.73 -12.43 27.04
CA VAL A 701 19.53 -11.71 27.50
C VAL A 701 18.29 -12.32 26.85
N LEU A 702 18.32 -12.56 25.54
CA LEU A 702 17.21 -13.18 24.82
C LEU A 702 16.92 -14.60 25.31
N GLU A 703 17.97 -15.42 25.50
CA GLU A 703 17.85 -16.79 26.02
C GLU A 703 17.28 -16.80 27.44
N THR A 704 17.73 -15.91 28.32
CA THR A 704 17.27 -15.83 29.72
C THR A 704 15.85 -15.26 29.84
N SER A 705 15.34 -14.61 28.79
CA SER A 705 14.02 -13.98 28.77
C SER A 705 12.93 -14.86 28.15
N ASP A 706 13.24 -16.14 27.91
CA ASP A 706 12.33 -17.12 27.30
C ASP A 706 11.76 -16.68 25.94
N LEU A 707 12.53 -15.87 25.18
CA LEU A 707 12.10 -15.44 23.85
C LEU A 707 11.97 -16.68 22.94
N PRO A 708 10.81 -16.93 22.29
CA PRO A 708 10.66 -18.08 21.44
C PRO A 708 11.68 -18.10 20.29
N ALA A 709 12.19 -19.30 20.01
CA ALA A 709 13.18 -19.54 18.97
C ALA A 709 12.72 -18.97 17.62
N GLY A 710 13.56 -18.15 16.99
CA GLY A 710 13.29 -17.55 15.67
C GLY A 710 12.55 -16.21 15.69
N VAL A 711 12.06 -15.74 16.84
CA VAL A 711 11.42 -14.41 16.94
C VAL A 711 12.43 -13.29 16.72
N VAL A 712 13.62 -13.39 17.32
CA VAL A 712 14.76 -12.52 17.03
C VAL A 712 15.92 -13.38 16.55
N ASN A 713 16.46 -13.06 15.38
CA ASN A 713 17.65 -13.68 14.81
C ASN A 713 18.67 -12.57 14.54
N ILE A 714 19.91 -12.75 14.96
CA ILE A 714 20.97 -11.75 14.84
C ILE A 714 22.10 -12.32 13.98
N VAL A 715 22.40 -11.63 12.88
CA VAL A 715 23.44 -11.99 11.92
C VAL A 715 24.42 -10.84 11.80
N THR A 716 25.60 -10.96 12.43
CA THR A 716 26.69 -9.99 12.30
C THR A 716 27.36 -10.09 10.93
N GLY A 717 27.83 -8.96 10.39
CA GLY A 717 28.59 -8.91 9.14
C GLY A 717 28.48 -7.55 8.46
N SER A 718 28.85 -7.48 7.19
CA SER A 718 28.71 -6.26 6.38
C SER A 718 27.24 -5.85 6.21
N ALA A 719 26.90 -4.64 6.63
CA ALA A 719 25.54 -4.12 6.58
C ALA A 719 25.01 -4.08 5.14
N ILE A 720 25.82 -3.61 4.18
CA ILE A 720 25.39 -3.47 2.79
C ILE A 720 25.22 -4.82 2.09
N GLU A 721 26.12 -5.78 2.31
CA GLU A 721 26.04 -7.09 1.66
C GLU A 721 24.86 -7.90 2.19
N LEU A 722 24.65 -7.92 3.51
CA LEU A 722 23.51 -8.59 4.12
C LEU A 722 22.18 -7.89 3.78
N ALA A 723 22.17 -6.56 3.67
CA ALA A 723 21.01 -5.81 3.22
C ALA A 723 20.59 -6.17 1.79
N LYS A 724 21.54 -6.33 0.86
CA LYS A 724 21.23 -6.79 -0.52
C LYS A 724 20.50 -8.12 -0.51
N ILE A 725 20.94 -9.05 0.34
CA ILE A 725 20.35 -10.37 0.47
C ILE A 725 18.93 -10.28 1.03
N LEU A 726 18.73 -9.54 2.13
CA LEU A 726 17.41 -9.35 2.76
C LEU A 726 16.44 -8.61 1.82
N ALA A 727 16.91 -7.58 1.12
CA ALA A 727 16.11 -6.79 0.20
C ALA A 727 15.62 -7.62 -1.00
N ALA A 728 16.45 -8.54 -1.51
CA ALA A 728 16.08 -9.44 -2.60
C ALA A 728 15.36 -10.74 -2.14
N HIS A 729 15.18 -10.96 -0.84
CA HIS A 729 14.56 -12.18 -0.32
C HIS A 729 13.03 -12.12 -0.48
N ASN A 730 12.42 -13.15 -1.06
CA ASN A 730 10.96 -13.18 -1.28
C ASN A 730 10.16 -13.49 -0.01
N ASP A 731 10.71 -14.26 0.93
CA ASP A 731 10.07 -14.55 2.24
C ASP A 731 10.37 -13.52 3.34
N VAL A 732 10.79 -12.31 2.95
CA VAL A 732 10.89 -11.15 3.85
C VAL A 732 9.80 -10.17 3.45
N ASP A 733 8.96 -9.79 4.41
CA ASP A 733 7.74 -9.01 4.17
C ASP A 733 7.99 -7.50 4.26
N ALA A 734 8.99 -7.08 5.04
CA ALA A 734 9.47 -5.69 5.11
C ALA A 734 10.97 -5.61 5.47
N LEU A 735 11.59 -4.47 5.17
CA LEU A 735 12.99 -4.20 5.48
C LEU A 735 13.17 -2.80 6.06
N TRP A 736 13.67 -2.73 7.30
CA TRP A 736 14.09 -1.49 7.93
C TRP A 736 15.60 -1.36 7.79
N ALA A 737 16.09 -0.23 7.28
CA ALA A 737 17.52 -0.04 7.07
C ALA A 737 17.96 1.39 7.37
N PHE A 738 18.76 1.55 8.41
CA PHE A 738 19.27 2.84 8.89
C PHE A 738 20.79 2.82 8.75
N GLY A 739 21.36 3.78 8.03
CA GLY A 739 22.78 3.74 7.72
C GLY A 739 23.20 4.78 6.69
N SER A 740 23.88 4.35 5.62
CA SER A 740 24.35 5.23 4.55
C SER A 740 23.25 5.52 3.51
N THR A 741 23.45 6.55 2.71
CA THR A 741 22.60 6.80 1.53
C THR A 741 22.65 5.63 0.56
N GLU A 742 23.83 5.04 0.32
CA GLU A 742 23.98 3.85 -0.53
C GLU A 742 23.17 2.65 -0.04
N LEU A 743 23.14 2.42 1.28
CA LEU A 743 22.31 1.38 1.89
C LEU A 743 20.84 1.62 1.60
N SER A 744 20.36 2.85 1.83
CA SER A 744 18.96 3.22 1.57
C SER A 744 18.59 3.00 0.11
N THR A 745 19.40 3.50 -0.83
CA THR A 745 19.19 3.31 -2.28
C THR A 745 19.15 1.83 -2.66
N THR A 746 20.09 1.04 -2.15
CA THR A 746 20.20 -0.39 -2.48
C THR A 746 19.00 -1.18 -1.97
N VAL A 747 18.61 -0.95 -0.71
CA VAL A 747 17.45 -1.59 -0.08
C VAL A 747 16.17 -1.27 -0.83
N GLU A 748 15.94 0.00 -1.13
CA GLU A 748 14.76 0.44 -1.85
C GLU A 748 14.70 -0.11 -3.27
N LYS A 749 15.82 -0.09 -4.01
CA LYS A 749 15.87 -0.61 -5.38
C LYS A 749 15.58 -2.11 -5.43
N LEU A 750 16.23 -2.90 -4.57
CA LEU A 750 16.07 -4.36 -4.57
C LEU A 750 14.73 -4.82 -3.96
N SER A 751 14.05 -3.95 -3.21
CA SER A 751 12.69 -4.24 -2.71
C SER A 751 11.63 -4.37 -3.80
N SER A 752 11.91 -3.92 -5.04
CA SER A 752 10.97 -3.99 -6.16
C SER A 752 10.57 -5.43 -6.56
N GLY A 753 11.36 -6.45 -6.18
CA GLY A 753 11.07 -7.85 -6.50
C GLY A 753 9.69 -8.31 -6.04
N ASN A 754 9.47 -8.32 -4.72
CA ASN A 754 8.19 -8.67 -4.09
C ASN A 754 7.44 -7.43 -3.54
N LEU A 755 7.92 -6.22 -3.83
CA LEU A 755 7.37 -4.95 -3.35
C LEU A 755 7.26 -4.83 -1.83
N LYS A 756 8.12 -5.52 -1.09
CA LYS A 756 8.21 -5.42 0.38
C LYS A 756 8.32 -3.96 0.83
N ARG A 757 7.69 -3.64 1.96
CA ARG A 757 7.77 -2.29 2.54
C ARG A 757 9.20 -1.99 2.98
N THR A 758 9.66 -0.76 2.74
CA THR A 758 10.94 -0.29 3.23
C THR A 758 10.77 0.86 4.23
N PHE A 759 11.61 0.88 5.26
CA PHE A 759 11.73 2.01 6.18
C PHE A 759 13.19 2.41 6.30
N VAL A 760 13.56 3.50 5.63
CA VAL A 760 14.94 3.96 5.51
C VAL A 760 15.12 5.39 5.99
N ASP A 761 16.33 5.72 6.43
CA ASP A 761 16.68 7.06 6.93
C ASP A 761 17.31 7.97 5.85
N ASN A 762 17.58 7.43 4.66
CA ASN A 762 18.21 8.13 3.54
C ASN A 762 19.60 8.70 3.88
N GLY A 763 20.35 8.03 4.76
CA GLY A 763 21.66 8.51 5.17
C GLY A 763 21.62 9.66 6.19
N LYS A 764 20.47 9.89 6.84
CA LYS A 764 20.31 10.95 7.86
C LYS A 764 20.45 10.38 9.26
N ALA A 765 21.20 11.07 10.11
CA ALA A 765 21.36 10.65 11.50
C ALA A 765 20.06 10.85 12.29
N THR A 766 19.75 9.89 13.15
CA THR A 766 18.66 9.97 14.14
C THR A 766 19.30 10.13 15.51
N ASP A 767 18.85 11.12 16.27
CA ASP A 767 19.19 11.18 17.69
C ASP A 767 18.34 10.14 18.43
N TRP A 768 18.94 8.99 18.74
CA TRP A 768 18.24 7.87 19.37
C TRP A 768 17.84 8.17 20.82
N MET A 769 18.50 9.15 21.45
CA MET A 769 18.18 9.63 22.80
C MET A 769 16.94 10.54 22.80
N ASP A 770 16.64 11.21 21.68
CA ASP A 770 15.39 11.94 21.51
C ASP A 770 14.23 10.94 21.27
N ARG A 771 13.35 10.84 22.25
CA ARG A 771 12.18 9.96 22.19
C ARG A 771 11.26 10.30 21.02
N ALA A 772 11.11 11.57 20.65
CA ALA A 772 10.26 11.95 19.52
C ALA A 772 10.84 11.50 18.18
N ALA A 773 12.16 11.30 18.09
CA ALA A 773 12.85 10.87 16.89
C ALA A 773 13.04 9.34 16.81
N GLY A 774 13.33 8.68 17.94
CA GLY A 774 13.70 7.26 17.99
C GLY A 774 12.66 6.28 18.57
N GLU A 775 11.55 6.77 19.13
CA GLU A 775 10.57 5.97 19.86
C GLU A 775 9.11 6.26 19.42
N GLY A 776 8.19 5.38 19.79
CA GLY A 776 6.77 5.69 19.91
C GLY A 776 5.92 5.23 18.73
N ALA A 777 4.77 5.88 18.57
CA ALA A 777 3.73 5.47 17.62
C ALA A 777 4.20 5.46 16.15
N LEU A 778 5.21 6.27 15.80
CA LEU A 778 5.83 6.25 14.47
C LEU A 778 6.34 4.86 14.10
N TYR A 779 7.10 4.23 15.01
CA TYR A 779 7.71 2.92 14.77
C TYR A 779 6.65 1.81 14.80
N LEU A 780 5.66 1.90 15.70
CA LEU A 780 4.53 0.96 15.74
C LEU A 780 3.71 0.99 14.44
N ARG A 781 3.40 2.17 13.90
CA ARG A 781 2.69 2.32 12.61
C ARG A 781 3.48 1.72 11.44
N ARG A 782 4.82 1.79 11.49
CA ARG A 782 5.70 1.16 10.50
C ARG A 782 5.83 -0.35 10.70
N ALA A 783 5.44 -0.88 11.86
CA ALA A 783 5.57 -2.28 12.25
C ALA A 783 4.29 -3.10 12.02
N VAL A 784 3.18 -2.46 11.62
CA VAL A 784 1.91 -3.14 11.33
C VAL A 784 1.41 -2.85 9.93
N ASP A 785 0.58 -3.74 9.40
CA ASP A 785 -0.39 -3.42 8.35
C ASP A 785 -1.75 -3.16 9.01
N VAL A 786 -2.53 -2.21 8.48
CA VAL A 786 -3.93 -2.04 8.91
C VAL A 786 -4.84 -2.83 7.98
N LYS A 787 -5.59 -3.77 8.51
CA LYS A 787 -6.67 -4.49 7.81
C LYS A 787 -8.01 -3.91 8.22
N ASN A 788 -8.81 -3.48 7.26
CA ASN A 788 -10.19 -3.04 7.50
C ASN A 788 -11.17 -4.19 7.27
N ILE A 789 -11.83 -4.66 8.33
CA ILE A 789 -12.85 -5.71 8.27
C ILE A 789 -14.23 -5.08 8.40
N TRP A 790 -15.01 -5.10 7.33
CA TRP A 790 -16.38 -4.60 7.32
C TRP A 790 -17.33 -5.69 7.79
N ILE A 791 -18.15 -5.36 8.79
CA ILE A 791 -19.09 -6.30 9.39
C ILE A 791 -20.49 -5.68 9.51
N PRO A 792 -21.56 -6.49 9.44
CA PRO A 792 -22.90 -6.07 9.82
C PRO A 792 -22.92 -5.60 11.29
N TYR A 793 -23.65 -4.51 11.55
CA TYR A 793 -23.84 -3.97 12.90
C TYR A 793 -25.09 -3.07 12.93
N GLY A 794 -26.01 -3.34 13.87
CA GLY A 794 -27.22 -2.53 14.08
C GLY A 794 -28.31 -2.73 13.03
N GLU A 795 -28.53 -3.96 12.58
CA GLU A 795 -29.69 -4.33 11.75
C GLU A 795 -31.03 -4.27 12.49
#